data_AF-A0A923KV24-F1
#
_entry.id   AF-A0A923KV24-F1
#
_cell.length_a   1.000
_cell.length_b   1.000
_cell.length_c   1.000
_cell.angle_alpha   90.00
_cell.angle_beta   90.00
_cell.angle_gamma   90.00
#
_symmetry.space_group_name_H-M   'P 1'
#
loop_
_entity.id
_entity.type
_entity.pdbx_description
1 polymer ?
#
loop_
_entity_poly.entity_id
_entity_poly.type
_entity_poly.pdbx_seq_one_letter_code
_entity_poly.pdbx_strand_id
1 'polypeptide(L)'
;MPLTKNIRYRKIFLVAAGALLGAAVFLLVNTGASLNVMNDAWIRSGYVEKDIIQHYTGWLFYRQSPLSFPLGMSSAINYPQGAAVTYTDSVPLFAILFRLLSPILPATFQYFGLYTLCCYMLQGAAAALLLTVFCNRVLPVLLGSCLFLFSPIMIERAFRHTALASHFLILFALYLYFCNRQKGWRYRPGYLVLAGLATAIHPYFLPMIFAVLFADLLEHAVRTKKPLKPLLFLLAAFAVVGAVGFSIGAFSTPSSGGSTGYGYFCMNLNSLFNPLSCSGIVWSRVLPTLPQGLGSYDGFNYLGLGVLAAFPIAVLMWLLQKGRRQRLLSFLKNYWGLLFASACLTAFAVSNTVLANTRVLFTIPVPSFLLKLGSIFRSSGRMFYPVYYLILLFTVVFFARRWGAKIGSALLVVILAVQIWDISPALKEKRAYFTSPSPSFENPMKSEFWDAIDGRYAHMFSLDDTLVQALYPALYAADTGMTTNDGFTARFDIDYHHTVVDQELEQLLRGETASDTLYITSNRTLFFQLAEALKDTAVCAQVDHIWYVFAPMGDASALPAPSEDLLLYPHFPLRLEDLTDGAWTQGVLNENKSICTVLDNPFTQRFFDNAEYVVCEGISYKILKKDYKDAGWLMLTLDLEDAGILVGKDLTTR
;
A
#
# COMPACT_ATOMS: atom_id res chain seq x y z
N MET A 1 -21.14 43.08 -19.99
CA MET A 1 -19.69 42.74 -19.89
C MET A 1 -19.09 42.76 -18.46
N PRO A 2 -19.49 43.62 -17.50
CA PRO A 2 -18.84 43.66 -16.17
C PRO A 2 -19.24 42.51 -15.21
N LEU A 3 -20.49 42.03 -15.24
CA LEU A 3 -20.96 40.92 -14.38
C LEU A 3 -20.22 39.59 -14.64
N THR A 4 -19.95 39.25 -15.89
CA THR A 4 -19.25 38.02 -16.28
C THR A 4 -17.78 38.05 -15.88
N LYS A 5 -17.13 39.23 -15.95
CA LYS A 5 -15.76 39.46 -15.47
C LYS A 5 -15.68 39.21 -13.96
N ASN A 6 -16.62 39.77 -13.20
CA ASN A 6 -16.66 39.68 -11.74
C ASN A 6 -16.87 38.23 -11.23
N ILE A 7 -17.70 37.44 -11.93
CA ILE A 7 -17.90 36.00 -11.62
C ILE A 7 -16.64 35.18 -11.90
N ARG A 8 -15.92 35.46 -12.99
CA ARG A 8 -14.67 34.76 -13.33
C ARG A 8 -13.57 35.05 -12.31
N TYR A 9 -13.38 36.31 -11.93
CA TYR A 9 -12.39 36.68 -10.90
C TYR A 9 -12.71 36.04 -9.55
N ARG A 10 -13.99 36.01 -9.14
CA ARG A 10 -14.39 35.33 -7.90
C ARG A 10 -14.07 33.83 -7.93
N LYS A 11 -14.32 33.14 -9.04
CA LYS A 11 -14.00 31.70 -9.14
C LYS A 11 -12.50 31.46 -9.06
N ILE A 12 -11.68 32.26 -9.75
CA ILE A 12 -10.21 32.18 -9.69
C ILE A 12 -9.74 32.42 -8.25
N PHE A 13 -10.26 33.45 -7.59
CA PHE A 13 -9.96 33.74 -6.19
C PHE A 13 -10.30 32.56 -5.27
N LEU A 14 -11.50 31.96 -5.40
CA LEU A 14 -11.91 30.84 -4.56
C LEU A 14 -11.07 29.58 -4.80
N VAL A 15 -10.66 29.32 -6.04
CA VAL A 15 -9.72 28.23 -6.39
C VAL A 15 -8.38 28.44 -5.71
N ALA A 16 -7.80 29.63 -5.87
CA ALA A 16 -6.51 29.96 -5.27
C ALA A 16 -6.57 29.92 -3.73
N ALA A 17 -7.60 30.51 -3.13
CA ALA A 17 -7.83 30.47 -1.70
C ALA A 17 -8.03 29.02 -1.20
N GLY A 18 -8.79 28.20 -1.91
CA GLY A 18 -8.94 26.77 -1.62
C GLY A 18 -7.60 26.02 -1.67
N ALA A 19 -6.76 26.29 -2.66
CA ALA A 19 -5.43 25.70 -2.76
C ALA A 19 -4.51 26.13 -1.62
N LEU A 20 -4.52 27.43 -1.27
CA LEU A 20 -3.74 27.95 -0.15
C LEU A 20 -4.20 27.38 1.20
N LEU A 21 -5.51 27.20 1.41
CA LEU A 21 -6.03 26.48 2.57
C LEU A 21 -5.54 25.04 2.59
N GLY A 22 -5.50 24.37 1.44
CA GLY A 22 -4.91 23.03 1.29
C GLY A 22 -3.45 23.00 1.74
N ALA A 23 -2.63 23.91 1.24
CA ALA A 23 -1.23 24.04 1.64
C ALA A 23 -1.08 24.32 3.15
N ALA A 24 -1.93 25.19 3.72
CA ALA A 24 -1.92 25.47 5.15
C ALA A 24 -2.28 24.22 5.98
N VAL A 25 -3.33 23.47 5.60
CA VAL A 25 -3.70 22.22 6.28
C VAL A 25 -2.58 21.18 6.16
N PHE A 26 -1.94 21.06 5.00
CA PHE A 26 -0.78 20.19 4.82
C PHE A 26 0.32 20.54 5.84
N LEU A 27 0.73 21.80 5.94
CA LEU A 27 1.79 22.22 6.87
C LEU A 27 1.39 22.04 8.36
N LEU A 28 0.10 22.19 8.67
CA LEU A 28 -0.45 21.95 10.00
C LEU A 28 -0.45 20.46 10.39
N VAL A 29 -0.63 19.55 9.43
CA VAL A 29 -0.75 18.11 9.72
C VAL A 29 0.57 17.36 9.49
N ASN A 30 1.26 17.65 8.38
CA ASN A 30 2.41 16.88 7.88
C ASN A 30 3.76 17.59 8.08
N THR A 31 3.75 18.82 8.60
CA THR A 31 4.93 19.69 8.78
C THR A 31 5.67 20.02 7.47
N GLY A 32 6.72 20.84 7.55
CA GLY A 32 7.64 21.08 6.43
C GLY A 32 8.71 20.00 6.25
N ALA A 33 8.90 19.11 7.23
CA ALA A 33 9.97 18.11 7.20
C ALA A 33 9.81 17.12 6.03
N SER A 34 8.57 16.75 5.72
CA SER A 34 8.22 15.89 4.58
C SER A 34 8.47 16.57 3.22
N LEU A 35 8.58 17.90 3.15
CA LEU A 35 8.87 18.64 1.91
C LEU A 35 10.36 18.71 1.59
N ASN A 36 11.24 18.38 2.54
CA ASN A 36 12.66 18.30 2.26
C ASN A 36 12.91 17.08 1.35
N VAL A 37 13.21 17.34 0.09
CA VAL A 37 13.43 16.30 -0.93
C VAL A 37 14.67 15.45 -0.64
N MET A 38 15.60 15.93 0.18
CA MET A 38 16.80 15.19 0.61
C MET A 38 16.58 14.40 1.91
N ASN A 39 15.40 14.52 2.53
CA ASN A 39 15.04 13.75 3.72
C ASN A 39 14.15 12.56 3.33
N ASP A 40 14.77 11.40 3.15
CA ASP A 40 14.12 10.11 2.88
C ASP A 40 14.09 9.20 4.12
N ALA A 41 14.72 9.59 5.23
CA ALA A 41 14.80 8.79 6.46
C ALA A 41 13.42 8.40 7.01
N TRP A 42 12.45 9.32 6.91
CA TRP A 42 11.06 9.07 7.29
C TRP A 42 10.34 8.10 6.35
N ILE A 43 10.79 7.96 5.10
CA ILE A 43 10.24 6.96 4.18
C ILE A 43 10.86 5.59 4.47
N ARG A 44 12.19 5.56 4.65
CA ARG A 44 12.97 4.34 4.95
C ARG A 44 12.54 3.68 6.26
N SER A 45 12.11 4.49 7.23
CA SER A 45 11.57 4.02 8.50
C SER A 45 10.11 3.56 8.43
N GLY A 46 9.49 3.63 7.23
CA GLY A 46 8.07 3.43 6.96
C GLY A 46 7.13 4.44 7.64
N TYR A 47 5.85 4.45 7.26
CA TYR A 47 4.85 5.37 7.81
C TYR A 47 3.50 4.66 7.93
N VAL A 48 3.04 4.41 9.16
CA VAL A 48 1.86 3.58 9.51
C VAL A 48 2.03 2.10 9.12
N GLU A 49 2.51 1.84 7.91
CA GLU A 49 2.89 0.56 7.33
C GLU A 49 4.23 0.71 6.59
N LYS A 50 4.74 -0.41 6.05
CA LYS A 50 5.99 -0.47 5.27
C LYS A 50 5.78 -0.10 3.79
N ASP A 51 4.54 0.03 3.30
CA ASP A 51 4.22 0.29 1.88
C ASP A 51 4.95 1.50 1.28
N ILE A 52 5.16 2.58 2.06
CA ILE A 52 5.87 3.75 1.55
C ILE A 52 7.34 3.44 1.21
N ILE A 53 7.96 2.45 1.85
CA ILE A 53 9.29 1.95 1.49
C ILE A 53 9.22 1.40 0.07
N GLN A 54 8.23 0.55 -0.23
CA GLN A 54 8.01 0.00 -1.58
C GLN A 54 7.90 1.10 -2.64
N HIS A 55 7.12 2.16 -2.34
CA HIS A 55 6.95 3.28 -3.27
C HIS A 55 8.29 3.95 -3.59
N TYR A 56 9.13 4.13 -2.58
CA TYR A 56 10.43 4.79 -2.72
C TYR A 56 11.47 3.88 -3.36
N THR A 57 11.54 2.61 -2.96
CA THR A 57 12.40 1.60 -3.61
C THR A 57 12.12 1.51 -5.11
N GLY A 58 10.83 1.45 -5.51
CA GLY A 58 10.46 1.48 -6.93
C GLY A 58 10.91 2.76 -7.66
N TRP A 59 10.87 3.91 -6.98
CA TRP A 59 11.41 5.16 -7.52
C TRP A 59 12.93 5.10 -7.69
N LEU A 60 13.68 4.57 -6.73
CA LEU A 60 15.14 4.47 -6.79
C LEU A 60 15.58 3.60 -7.98
N PHE A 61 15.02 2.39 -8.12
CA PHE A 61 15.30 1.51 -9.26
C PHE A 61 14.94 2.18 -10.61
N TYR A 62 13.77 2.79 -10.71
CA TYR A 62 13.36 3.49 -11.93
C TYR A 62 14.28 4.68 -12.25
N ARG A 63 14.72 5.43 -11.22
CA ARG A 63 15.68 6.54 -11.37
C ARG A 63 17.05 6.07 -11.85
N GLN A 64 17.45 4.84 -11.56
CA GLN A 64 18.74 4.30 -12.00
C GLN A 64 18.66 3.61 -13.37
N SER A 65 17.48 3.09 -13.74
CA SER A 65 17.26 2.34 -14.97
C SER A 65 17.32 3.19 -16.25
N PRO A 66 17.88 2.69 -17.37
CA PRO A 66 17.87 3.41 -18.65
C PRO A 66 16.48 3.89 -19.05
N LEU A 67 16.40 5.08 -19.66
CA LEU A 67 15.14 5.54 -20.26
C LEU A 67 14.73 4.59 -21.38
N SER A 68 13.47 4.17 -21.36
CA SER A 68 12.90 3.28 -22.36
C SER A 68 11.48 3.71 -22.71
N PHE A 69 10.92 3.11 -23.76
CA PHE A 69 9.49 3.19 -24.04
C PHE A 69 8.87 1.79 -23.91
N PRO A 70 7.80 1.60 -23.14
CA PRO A 70 7.02 2.62 -22.41
C PRO A 70 7.76 3.37 -21.30
N LEU A 71 7.36 4.63 -21.08
CA LEU A 71 8.12 5.61 -20.28
C LEU A 71 8.31 5.20 -18.82
N GLY A 72 7.38 4.42 -18.26
CA GLY A 72 7.43 4.00 -16.85
C GLY A 72 8.16 2.69 -16.60
N MET A 73 8.79 2.07 -17.62
CA MET A 73 9.49 0.79 -17.47
C MET A 73 10.85 0.93 -16.78
N SER A 74 11.17 -0.03 -15.92
CA SER A 74 12.48 -0.21 -15.29
C SER A 74 12.92 -1.67 -15.48
N SER A 75 14.16 -1.87 -15.92
CA SER A 75 14.77 -3.20 -16.00
C SER A 75 15.34 -3.67 -14.66
N ALA A 76 15.47 -2.78 -13.68
CA ALA A 76 16.03 -3.08 -12.37
C ALA A 76 15.00 -3.62 -11.36
N ILE A 77 13.71 -3.34 -11.60
CA ILE A 77 12.59 -3.90 -10.82
C ILE A 77 12.24 -5.29 -11.39
N ASN A 78 12.12 -6.30 -10.54
CA ASN A 78 11.81 -7.69 -10.94
C ASN A 78 12.72 -8.17 -12.08
N TYR A 79 14.02 -7.94 -11.92
CA TYR A 79 15.05 -8.44 -12.83
C TYR A 79 14.92 -9.97 -13.01
N PRO A 80 15.16 -10.53 -14.20
CA PRO A 80 15.50 -9.85 -15.46
C PRO A 80 14.28 -9.38 -16.26
N GLN A 81 13.05 -9.67 -15.82
CA GLN A 81 11.83 -9.36 -16.56
C GLN A 81 11.61 -7.84 -16.73
N GLY A 82 11.92 -7.07 -15.70
CA GLY A 82 11.58 -5.66 -15.63
C GLY A 82 10.11 -5.44 -15.25
N ALA A 83 9.81 -4.27 -14.69
CA ALA A 83 8.45 -3.86 -14.37
C ALA A 83 8.24 -2.36 -14.55
N ALA A 84 6.99 -1.98 -14.76
CA ALA A 84 6.61 -0.57 -14.78
C ALA A 84 6.49 -0.05 -13.34
N VAL A 85 6.94 1.19 -13.13
CA VAL A 85 6.84 1.92 -11.84
C VAL A 85 5.38 2.11 -11.35
N THR A 86 4.41 1.79 -12.20
CA THR A 86 2.98 1.74 -11.84
C THR A 86 2.67 0.60 -10.86
N TYR A 87 3.47 -0.46 -10.84
CA TYR A 87 3.28 -1.63 -9.96
C TYR A 87 3.97 -1.50 -8.61
N THR A 88 4.74 -0.43 -8.39
CA THR A 88 5.35 -0.10 -7.10
C THR A 88 4.63 1.05 -6.40
N ASP A 89 3.45 1.49 -6.88
CA ASP A 89 2.68 2.62 -6.35
C ASP A 89 3.47 3.95 -6.26
N SER A 90 4.53 4.10 -7.04
CA SER A 90 5.40 5.29 -7.05
C SER A 90 4.84 6.46 -7.90
N VAL A 91 3.53 6.59 -8.08
CA VAL A 91 2.90 7.72 -8.81
C VAL A 91 3.57 8.00 -10.19
N PRO A 92 3.28 7.20 -11.24
CA PRO A 92 4.01 7.25 -12.52
C PRO A 92 4.16 8.65 -13.13
N LEU A 93 3.12 9.49 -13.03
CA LEU A 93 3.17 10.88 -13.50
C LEU A 93 4.33 11.67 -12.89
N PHE A 94 4.57 11.53 -11.58
CA PHE A 94 5.65 12.21 -10.87
C PHE A 94 6.98 11.49 -11.09
N ALA A 95 6.99 10.15 -11.02
CA ALA A 95 8.19 9.37 -11.28
C ALA A 95 8.78 9.69 -12.67
N ILE A 96 7.97 9.67 -13.74
CA ILE A 96 8.42 9.98 -15.11
C ILE A 96 8.92 11.42 -15.20
N LEU A 97 8.20 12.38 -14.62
CA LEU A 97 8.61 13.80 -14.62
C LEU A 97 9.98 13.97 -13.94
N PHE A 98 10.17 13.41 -12.75
CA PHE A 98 11.43 13.56 -12.00
C PHE A 98 12.55 12.67 -12.55
N ARG A 99 12.24 11.57 -13.24
CA ARG A 99 13.24 10.79 -13.97
C ARG A 99 13.87 11.62 -15.08
N LEU A 100 13.07 12.37 -15.85
CA LEU A 100 13.57 13.27 -16.89
C LEU A 100 14.44 14.40 -16.31
N LEU A 101 14.18 14.80 -15.06
CA LEU A 101 14.95 15.83 -14.34
C LEU A 101 16.13 15.24 -13.56
N SER A 102 16.31 13.91 -13.51
CA SER A 102 17.26 13.26 -12.60
C SER A 102 18.71 13.76 -12.68
N PRO A 103 19.25 14.21 -13.84
CA PRO A 103 20.63 14.70 -13.91
C PRO A 103 20.90 15.96 -13.08
N ILE A 104 19.87 16.73 -12.71
CA ILE A 104 20.00 17.97 -11.90
C ILE A 104 19.45 17.81 -10.48
N LEU A 105 18.95 16.62 -10.13
CA LEU A 105 18.42 16.34 -8.80
C LEU A 105 19.53 15.83 -7.86
N PRO A 106 19.46 16.11 -6.55
CA PRO A 106 20.40 15.57 -5.57
C PRO A 106 20.42 14.03 -5.57
N ALA A 107 21.51 13.43 -5.08
CA ALA A 107 21.65 11.98 -4.97
C ALA A 107 20.46 11.37 -4.21
N THR A 108 20.22 11.83 -2.99
CA THR A 108 18.96 11.58 -2.27
C THR A 108 17.86 12.51 -2.78
N PHE A 109 16.81 11.94 -3.35
CA PHE A 109 15.64 12.70 -3.80
C PHE A 109 14.34 11.92 -3.60
N GLN A 110 13.39 12.51 -2.86
CA GLN A 110 12.00 12.05 -2.75
C GLN A 110 11.02 13.16 -3.13
N TYR A 111 9.95 12.81 -3.87
CA TYR A 111 8.88 13.74 -4.25
C TYR A 111 7.55 13.48 -3.53
N PHE A 112 7.46 12.46 -2.67
CA PHE A 112 6.21 12.07 -2.02
C PHE A 112 5.62 13.17 -1.13
N GLY A 113 6.49 13.97 -0.49
CA GLY A 113 6.08 15.20 0.20
C GLY A 113 5.45 16.23 -0.71
N LEU A 114 6.14 16.56 -1.81
CA LEU A 114 5.66 17.52 -2.82
C LEU A 114 4.34 17.08 -3.44
N TYR A 115 4.24 15.80 -3.81
CA TYR A 115 3.04 15.20 -4.35
C TYR A 115 1.87 15.28 -3.37
N THR A 116 2.11 14.94 -2.11
CA THR A 116 1.07 15.01 -1.06
C THR A 116 0.62 16.45 -0.84
N LEU A 117 1.54 17.42 -0.81
CA LEU A 117 1.17 18.85 -0.80
C LEU A 117 0.29 19.23 -2.00
N CYS A 118 0.64 18.79 -3.21
CA CYS A 118 -0.20 18.99 -4.39
C CYS A 118 -1.59 18.38 -4.22
N CYS A 119 -1.72 17.18 -3.63
CA CYS A 119 -3.01 16.56 -3.34
C CYS A 119 -3.87 17.44 -2.41
N TYR A 120 -3.30 17.99 -1.34
CA TYR A 120 -4.03 18.90 -0.43
C TYR A 120 -4.44 20.20 -1.13
N MET A 121 -3.54 20.82 -1.89
CA MET A 121 -3.86 22.03 -2.66
C MET A 121 -4.98 21.79 -3.67
N LEU A 122 -4.89 20.70 -4.45
CA LEU A 122 -5.89 20.35 -5.44
C LEU A 122 -7.22 19.92 -4.79
N GLN A 123 -7.20 19.26 -3.63
CA GLN A 123 -8.40 18.95 -2.87
C GLN A 123 -9.16 20.22 -2.47
N GLY A 124 -8.46 21.19 -1.89
CA GLY A 124 -9.06 22.46 -1.48
C GLY A 124 -9.60 23.27 -2.68
N ALA A 125 -8.85 23.29 -3.78
CA ALA A 125 -9.27 23.92 -5.04
C ALA A 125 -10.49 23.25 -5.67
N ALA A 126 -10.51 21.91 -5.75
CA ALA A 126 -11.61 21.13 -6.30
C ALA A 126 -12.87 21.26 -5.43
N ALA A 127 -12.73 21.21 -4.11
CA ALA A 127 -13.83 21.46 -3.18
C ALA A 127 -14.41 22.86 -3.34
N ALA A 128 -13.56 23.89 -3.47
CA ALA A 128 -14.02 25.26 -3.67
C ALA A 128 -14.81 25.38 -4.99
N LEU A 129 -14.29 24.80 -6.08
CA LEU A 129 -14.97 24.77 -7.37
C LEU A 129 -16.32 24.07 -7.31
N LEU A 130 -16.36 22.87 -6.73
CA LEU A 130 -17.58 22.08 -6.55
C LEU A 130 -18.63 22.86 -5.77
N LEU A 131 -18.25 23.48 -4.65
CA LEU A 131 -19.15 24.27 -3.82
C LEU A 131 -19.64 25.54 -4.54
N THR A 132 -18.85 26.15 -5.44
CA THR A 132 -19.32 27.31 -6.23
C THR A 132 -20.49 26.99 -7.15
N VAL A 133 -20.76 25.72 -7.44
CA VAL A 133 -21.92 25.29 -8.24
C VAL A 133 -23.23 25.52 -7.47
N PHE A 134 -23.18 25.51 -6.14
CA PHE A 134 -24.34 25.59 -5.27
C PHE A 134 -24.37 26.84 -4.39
N CYS A 135 -23.19 27.39 -4.06
CA CYS A 135 -23.00 28.44 -3.07
C CYS A 135 -22.44 29.73 -3.69
N ASN A 136 -23.13 30.84 -3.43
CA ASN A 136 -22.79 32.15 -3.99
C ASN A 136 -21.95 33.05 -3.07
N ARG A 137 -21.60 32.59 -1.88
CA ARG A 137 -20.89 33.40 -0.88
C ARG A 137 -19.51 32.81 -0.63
N VAL A 138 -18.52 33.68 -0.44
CA VAL A 138 -17.11 33.28 -0.27
C VAL A 138 -16.92 32.46 1.00
N LEU A 139 -17.37 32.98 2.15
CA LEU A 139 -17.12 32.35 3.45
C LEU A 139 -17.70 30.92 3.56
N PRO A 140 -18.97 30.63 3.21
CA PRO A 140 -19.46 29.24 3.21
C PRO A 140 -18.70 28.30 2.28
N VAL A 141 -18.21 28.80 1.13
CA VAL A 141 -17.40 27.99 0.20
C VAL A 141 -16.07 27.64 0.85
N LEU A 142 -15.38 28.60 1.46
CA LEU A 142 -14.08 28.36 2.10
C LEU A 142 -14.20 27.46 3.34
N LEU A 143 -15.20 27.69 4.20
CA LEU A 143 -15.48 26.82 5.35
C LEU A 143 -15.83 25.39 4.92
N GLY A 144 -16.64 25.27 3.87
CA GLY A 144 -16.92 23.99 3.24
C GLY A 144 -15.67 23.30 2.71
N SER A 145 -14.81 24.03 1.99
CA SER A 145 -13.53 23.50 1.50
C SER A 145 -12.64 22.99 2.63
N CYS A 146 -12.62 23.66 3.79
CA CYS A 146 -11.91 23.14 4.97
C CYS A 146 -12.47 21.78 5.44
N LEU A 147 -13.78 21.57 5.43
CA LEU A 147 -14.36 20.25 5.77
C LEU A 147 -13.93 19.16 4.78
N PHE A 148 -13.80 19.48 3.48
CA PHE A 148 -13.25 18.54 2.49
C PHE A 148 -11.76 18.23 2.70
N LEU A 149 -10.99 19.21 3.22
CA LEU A 149 -9.57 19.04 3.56
C LEU A 149 -9.38 18.21 4.84
N PHE A 150 -10.29 18.33 5.80
CA PHE A 150 -10.32 17.56 7.04
C PHE A 150 -11.16 16.26 6.94
N SER A 151 -11.30 15.70 5.74
CA SER A 151 -11.90 14.37 5.56
C SER A 151 -10.93 13.28 6.06
N PRO A 152 -11.29 12.45 7.07
CA PRO A 152 -10.40 11.42 7.60
C PRO A 152 -9.85 10.50 6.51
N ILE A 153 -10.71 10.04 5.59
CA ILE A 153 -10.33 9.11 4.51
C ILE A 153 -9.19 9.60 3.61
N MET A 154 -9.04 10.92 3.43
CA MET A 154 -7.95 11.46 2.60
C MET A 154 -6.67 11.60 3.41
N ILE A 155 -6.77 12.11 4.64
CA ILE A 155 -5.61 12.33 5.51
C ILE A 155 -4.98 10.98 5.91
N GLU A 156 -5.82 9.95 6.09
CA GLU A 156 -5.39 8.58 6.39
C GLU A 156 -4.54 7.99 5.26
N ARG A 157 -4.89 8.27 4.00
CA ARG A 157 -4.13 7.78 2.84
C ARG A 157 -2.84 8.55 2.58
N ALA A 158 -2.75 9.81 2.98
CA ALA A 158 -1.54 10.60 2.82
C ALA A 158 -0.35 9.88 3.47
N PHE A 159 0.70 9.61 2.69
CA PHE A 159 1.91 8.85 3.07
C PHE A 159 1.75 7.35 3.36
N ARG A 160 0.56 6.84 3.72
CA ARG A 160 0.32 5.38 3.84
C ARG A 160 0.27 4.75 2.45
N HIS A 161 -0.70 5.19 1.64
CA HIS A 161 -0.85 4.83 0.23
C HIS A 161 -0.82 6.12 -0.59
N THR A 162 0.37 6.68 -0.79
CA THR A 162 0.55 8.08 -1.21
C THR A 162 -0.31 8.46 -2.42
N ALA A 163 -0.30 7.64 -3.48
CA ALA A 163 -1.08 7.89 -4.69
C ALA A 163 -2.59 7.99 -4.45
N LEU A 164 -3.11 7.24 -3.47
CA LEU A 164 -4.53 7.21 -3.10
C LEU A 164 -4.99 8.47 -2.35
N ALA A 165 -4.09 9.39 -2.01
CA ALA A 165 -4.49 10.72 -1.50
C ALA A 165 -5.09 11.63 -2.60
N SER A 166 -5.11 11.22 -3.87
CA SER A 166 -5.62 11.98 -5.03
C SER A 166 -7.16 12.11 -5.10
N HIS A 167 -7.81 12.31 -3.96
CA HIS A 167 -9.27 12.44 -3.86
C HIS A 167 -9.82 13.66 -4.63
N PHE A 168 -8.96 14.64 -4.95
CA PHE A 168 -9.32 15.77 -5.80
C PHE A 168 -9.86 15.33 -7.18
N LEU A 169 -9.43 14.17 -7.69
CA LEU A 169 -9.95 13.58 -8.93
C LEU A 169 -11.44 13.27 -8.83
N ILE A 170 -11.88 12.74 -7.68
CA ILE A 170 -13.29 12.45 -7.39
C ILE A 170 -14.08 13.77 -7.33
N LEU A 171 -13.55 14.77 -6.63
CA LEU A 171 -14.20 16.08 -6.51
C LEU A 171 -14.34 16.78 -7.86
N PHE A 172 -13.32 16.71 -8.73
CA PHE A 172 -13.42 17.22 -10.09
C PHE A 172 -14.45 16.45 -10.91
N ALA A 173 -14.51 15.12 -10.81
CA ALA A 173 -15.54 14.32 -11.49
C ALA A 173 -16.95 14.73 -11.07
N LEU A 174 -17.19 14.95 -9.77
CA LEU A 174 -18.46 15.47 -9.26
C LEU A 174 -18.73 16.92 -9.74
N TYR A 175 -17.71 17.78 -9.75
CA TYR A 175 -17.84 19.15 -10.26
C TYR A 175 -18.25 19.16 -11.74
N LEU A 176 -17.62 18.32 -12.58
CA LEU A 176 -17.95 18.17 -13.99
C LEU A 176 -19.40 17.69 -14.17
N TYR A 177 -19.83 16.68 -13.40
CA TYR A 177 -21.20 16.18 -13.41
C TYR A 177 -22.21 17.31 -13.19
N PHE A 178 -22.06 18.07 -12.10
CA PHE A 178 -23.02 19.15 -11.79
C PHE A 178 -22.94 20.32 -12.77
N CYS A 179 -21.76 20.64 -13.31
CA CYS A 179 -21.60 21.67 -14.34
C CYS A 179 -22.23 21.26 -15.69
N ASN A 180 -22.07 20.01 -16.12
CA ASN A 180 -22.68 19.48 -17.34
C ASN A 180 -24.20 19.41 -17.26
N ARG A 181 -24.76 19.19 -16.06
CA ARG A 181 -26.20 19.30 -15.85
C ARG A 181 -26.73 20.72 -16.09
N GLN A 182 -25.98 21.74 -15.67
CA GLN A 182 -26.37 23.15 -15.85
C GLN A 182 -26.07 23.71 -17.26
N LYS A 183 -24.98 23.25 -17.89
CA LYS A 183 -24.42 23.88 -19.10
C LYS A 183 -24.29 22.93 -20.30
N GLY A 184 -24.95 21.78 -20.27
CA GLY A 184 -24.97 20.84 -21.38
C GLY A 184 -23.63 20.16 -21.62
N TRP A 185 -23.16 20.10 -22.88
CA TRP A 185 -21.98 19.34 -23.30
C TRP A 185 -20.62 19.97 -22.97
N ARG A 186 -20.61 21.21 -22.48
CA ARG A 186 -19.41 22.06 -22.43
C ARG A 186 -18.24 21.53 -21.58
N TYR A 187 -18.50 20.89 -20.43
CA TYR A 187 -17.45 20.49 -19.49
C TYR A 187 -17.06 19.01 -19.60
N ARG A 188 -17.79 18.20 -20.40
CA ARG A 188 -17.50 16.77 -20.58
C ARG A 188 -16.05 16.46 -20.96
N PRO A 189 -15.36 17.22 -21.85
CA PRO A 189 -13.94 16.97 -22.16
C PRO A 189 -13.02 16.91 -20.94
N GLY A 190 -13.39 17.55 -19.81
CA GLY A 190 -12.66 17.42 -18.55
C GLY A 190 -12.57 15.98 -18.04
N TYR A 191 -13.54 15.10 -18.36
CA TYR A 191 -13.46 13.68 -18.01
C TYR A 191 -12.35 12.95 -18.76
N LEU A 192 -11.99 13.37 -19.98
CA LEU A 192 -10.85 12.79 -20.70
C LEU A 192 -9.53 13.13 -20.01
N VAL A 193 -9.40 14.39 -19.54
CA VAL A 193 -8.25 14.82 -18.73
C VAL A 193 -8.20 14.04 -17.42
N LEU A 194 -9.33 13.87 -16.72
CA LEU A 194 -9.38 13.08 -15.49
C LEU A 194 -9.06 11.60 -15.74
N ALA A 195 -9.50 11.01 -16.84
CA ALA A 195 -9.17 9.63 -17.19
C ALA A 195 -7.67 9.45 -17.43
N GLY A 196 -7.04 10.39 -18.16
CA GLY A 196 -5.59 10.40 -18.36
C GLY A 196 -4.82 10.59 -17.05
N LEU A 197 -5.21 11.58 -16.23
CA LEU A 197 -4.58 11.83 -14.93
C LEU A 197 -4.74 10.66 -13.96
N ALA A 198 -5.94 10.07 -13.87
CA ALA A 198 -6.17 8.90 -13.02
C ALA A 198 -5.33 7.71 -13.47
N THR A 199 -5.18 7.48 -14.78
CA THR A 199 -4.33 6.42 -15.30
C THR A 199 -2.85 6.67 -14.99
N ALA A 200 -2.37 7.90 -15.18
CA ALA A 200 -0.97 8.28 -14.93
C ALA A 200 -0.62 8.41 -13.45
N ILE A 201 -1.60 8.63 -12.57
CA ILE A 201 -1.38 8.71 -11.12
C ILE A 201 -1.59 7.34 -10.48
N HIS A 202 -2.79 6.79 -10.61
CA HIS A 202 -3.18 5.53 -10.01
C HIS A 202 -4.54 5.03 -10.57
N PRO A 203 -4.58 3.93 -11.36
CA PRO A 203 -5.79 3.44 -12.04
C PRO A 203 -7.01 3.17 -11.15
N TYR A 204 -6.80 3.05 -9.85
CA TYR A 204 -7.83 2.86 -8.83
C TYR A 204 -8.93 3.92 -8.80
N PHE A 205 -8.65 5.14 -9.26
CA PHE A 205 -9.68 6.18 -9.37
C PHE A 205 -10.57 6.02 -10.61
N LEU A 206 -10.18 5.21 -11.59
CA LEU A 206 -10.93 5.04 -12.84
C LEU A 206 -12.36 4.54 -12.60
N PRO A 207 -12.64 3.49 -11.80
CA PRO A 207 -14.02 3.05 -11.54
C PRO A 207 -14.87 4.17 -10.91
N MET A 208 -14.30 4.94 -10.00
CA MET A 208 -15.00 6.04 -9.33
C MET A 208 -15.35 7.17 -10.31
N ILE A 209 -14.38 7.58 -11.14
CA ILE A 209 -14.56 8.62 -12.16
C ILE A 209 -15.53 8.14 -13.24
N PHE A 210 -15.39 6.89 -13.70
CA PHE A 210 -16.23 6.30 -14.74
C PHE A 210 -17.66 6.07 -14.25
N ALA A 211 -17.88 5.74 -12.97
CA ALA A 211 -19.22 5.67 -12.41
C ALA A 211 -19.94 7.04 -12.48
N VAL A 212 -19.24 8.13 -12.15
CA VAL A 212 -19.77 9.50 -12.24
C VAL A 212 -19.94 9.95 -13.70
N LEU A 213 -18.99 9.63 -14.58
CA LEU A 213 -19.09 9.88 -16.02
C LEU A 213 -20.27 9.13 -16.63
N PHE A 214 -20.42 7.85 -16.31
CA PHE A 214 -21.51 7.01 -16.81
C PHE A 214 -22.86 7.57 -16.37
N ALA A 215 -23.00 8.01 -15.12
CA ALA A 215 -24.18 8.72 -14.65
C ALA A 215 -24.47 9.98 -15.49
N ASP A 216 -23.47 10.85 -15.73
CA ASP A 216 -23.63 12.07 -16.55
C ASP A 216 -24.07 11.75 -18.00
N LEU A 217 -23.44 10.75 -18.61
CA LEU A 217 -23.70 10.33 -19.98
C LEU A 217 -25.04 9.64 -20.14
N LEU A 218 -25.40 8.76 -19.21
CA LEU A 218 -26.65 8.00 -19.22
C LEU A 218 -27.85 8.94 -19.03
N GLU A 219 -27.78 9.85 -18.05
CA GLU A 219 -28.83 10.86 -17.85
C GLU A 219 -28.96 11.77 -19.06
N HIS A 220 -27.85 12.14 -19.70
CA HIS A 220 -27.87 12.91 -20.95
C HIS A 220 -28.53 12.13 -22.10
N ALA A 221 -28.16 10.86 -22.29
CA ALA A 221 -28.69 9.99 -23.32
C ALA A 221 -30.21 9.81 -23.17
N VAL A 222 -30.68 9.52 -21.94
CA VAL A 222 -32.10 9.36 -21.63
C VAL A 222 -32.87 10.67 -21.83
N ARG A 223 -32.34 11.80 -21.36
CA ARG A 223 -33.02 13.11 -21.49
C ARG A 223 -33.10 13.60 -22.93
N THR A 224 -32.07 13.36 -23.74
CA THR A 224 -31.98 13.85 -25.12
C THR A 224 -32.44 12.84 -26.17
N LYS A 225 -32.65 11.57 -25.78
CA LYS A 225 -32.91 10.43 -26.67
C LYS A 225 -31.84 10.23 -27.75
N LYS A 226 -30.59 10.63 -27.47
CA LYS A 226 -29.45 10.57 -28.41
C LYS A 226 -28.28 9.83 -27.77
N PRO A 227 -28.25 8.48 -27.81
CA PRO A 227 -27.23 7.69 -27.10
C PRO A 227 -25.87 7.65 -27.82
N LEU A 228 -25.83 7.84 -29.15
CA LEU A 228 -24.61 7.69 -29.95
C LEU A 228 -23.49 8.64 -29.50
N LYS A 229 -23.79 9.92 -29.27
CA LYS A 229 -22.77 10.89 -28.84
C LYS A 229 -22.20 10.60 -27.45
N PRO A 230 -23.01 10.29 -26.42
CA PRO A 230 -22.53 9.72 -25.15
C PRO A 230 -21.68 8.46 -25.30
N LEU A 231 -22.11 7.51 -26.14
CA LEU A 231 -21.38 6.26 -26.37
C LEU A 231 -19.99 6.53 -26.98
N LEU A 232 -19.91 7.34 -28.03
CA LEU A 232 -18.63 7.73 -28.64
C LEU A 232 -17.71 8.46 -27.66
N PHE A 233 -18.27 9.27 -26.76
CA PHE A 233 -17.50 9.95 -25.73
C PHE A 233 -16.96 8.97 -24.68
N LEU A 234 -17.75 7.96 -24.30
CA LEU A 234 -17.30 6.90 -23.39
C LEU A 234 -16.16 6.08 -24.02
N LEU A 235 -16.29 5.72 -25.30
CA LEU A 235 -15.23 5.04 -26.05
C LEU A 235 -13.96 5.89 -26.13
N ALA A 236 -14.09 7.19 -26.36
CA ALA A 236 -12.95 8.12 -26.32
C ALA A 236 -12.27 8.16 -24.94
N ALA A 237 -13.04 8.09 -23.84
CA ALA A 237 -12.47 8.01 -22.49
C ALA A 237 -11.68 6.71 -22.29
N PHE A 238 -12.19 5.56 -22.75
CA PHE A 238 -11.45 4.29 -22.73
C PHE A 238 -10.20 4.33 -23.61
N ALA A 239 -10.27 4.96 -24.79
CA ALA A 239 -9.11 5.13 -25.66
C ALA A 239 -8.01 5.97 -25.00
N VAL A 240 -8.38 7.01 -24.23
CA VAL A 240 -7.41 7.80 -23.44
C VAL A 240 -6.76 6.95 -22.35
N VAL A 241 -7.53 6.13 -21.62
CA VAL A 241 -6.98 5.19 -20.63
C VAL A 241 -6.01 4.22 -21.29
N GLY A 242 -6.39 3.63 -22.43
CA GLY A 242 -5.53 2.71 -23.19
C GLY A 242 -4.25 3.38 -23.67
N ALA A 243 -4.35 4.57 -24.25
CA ALA A 243 -3.19 5.31 -24.74
C ALA A 243 -2.22 5.68 -23.62
N VAL A 244 -2.73 6.27 -22.51
CA VAL A 244 -1.89 6.65 -21.36
C VAL A 244 -1.33 5.42 -20.67
N GLY A 245 -2.14 4.39 -20.45
CA GLY A 245 -1.71 3.13 -19.84
C GLY A 245 -0.60 2.45 -20.64
N PHE A 246 -0.72 2.42 -21.97
CA PHE A 246 0.34 1.94 -22.85
C PHE A 246 1.60 2.80 -22.74
N SER A 247 1.48 4.13 -22.76
CA SER A 247 2.64 5.04 -22.67
C SER A 247 3.41 4.94 -21.35
N ILE A 248 2.75 4.60 -20.23
CA ILE A 248 3.41 4.44 -18.93
C ILE A 248 3.82 3.00 -18.61
N GLY A 249 3.54 2.04 -19.50
CA GLY A 249 3.92 0.64 -19.32
C GLY A 249 2.95 -0.19 -18.47
N ALA A 250 1.74 0.30 -18.20
CA ALA A 250 0.73 -0.41 -17.39
C ALA A 250 0.24 -1.73 -18.02
N PHE A 251 0.52 -1.97 -19.30
CA PHE A 251 0.21 -3.23 -20.00
C PHE A 251 1.46 -4.05 -20.33
N SER A 252 2.65 -3.57 -19.95
CA SER A 252 3.94 -4.15 -20.34
C SER A 252 4.58 -5.00 -19.26
N THR A 253 4.03 -5.01 -18.05
CA THR A 253 4.44 -5.92 -16.97
C THR A 253 3.50 -7.12 -16.97
N PRO A 254 3.99 -8.31 -17.34
CA PRO A 254 3.24 -9.54 -17.21
C PRO A 254 2.85 -9.74 -15.73
N SER A 255 1.62 -10.18 -15.49
CA SER A 255 1.17 -10.48 -14.13
C SER A 255 0.18 -11.63 -14.17
N SER A 256 0.35 -12.57 -13.25
CA SER A 256 -0.66 -13.60 -13.00
C SER A 256 -1.86 -12.93 -12.31
N GLY A 257 -3.07 -13.12 -12.87
CA GLY A 257 -4.22 -12.26 -12.59
C GLY A 257 -4.80 -12.38 -11.17
N GLY A 258 -5.31 -11.25 -10.63
CA GLY A 258 -6.31 -11.15 -9.56
C GLY A 258 -5.90 -11.66 -8.17
N SER A 259 -5.26 -10.82 -7.36
CA SER A 259 -4.96 -11.16 -5.97
C SER A 259 -6.22 -11.41 -5.13
N THR A 260 -6.14 -12.33 -4.19
CA THR A 260 -7.20 -12.59 -3.19
C THR A 260 -7.35 -11.36 -2.30
N GLY A 261 -8.37 -10.55 -2.54
CA GLY A 261 -8.63 -9.34 -1.74
C GLY A 261 -10.10 -8.92 -1.67
N TYR A 262 -10.86 -9.16 -2.74
CA TYR A 262 -12.29 -8.90 -2.76
C TYR A 262 -13.00 -9.79 -1.73
N GLY A 263 -13.81 -9.17 -0.85
CA GLY A 263 -14.43 -9.85 0.29
C GLY A 263 -13.59 -9.82 1.58
N TYR A 264 -12.26 -9.67 1.49
CA TYR A 264 -11.38 -9.56 2.66
C TYR A 264 -11.16 -8.09 3.07
N PHE A 265 -10.82 -7.23 2.12
CA PHE A 265 -10.63 -5.79 2.30
C PHE A 265 -11.93 -5.01 2.01
N CYS A 266 -13.02 -5.44 2.64
CA CYS A 266 -14.36 -4.88 2.46
C CYS A 266 -14.61 -3.63 3.33
N MET A 267 -15.62 -2.83 2.96
CA MET A 267 -16.16 -1.80 3.86
C MET A 267 -17.00 -2.48 4.96
N ASN A 268 -16.53 -2.38 6.20
CA ASN A 268 -17.31 -2.78 7.37
C ASN A 268 -18.59 -1.95 7.46
N LEU A 269 -19.70 -2.54 7.89
CA LEU A 269 -20.95 -1.81 8.10
C LEU A 269 -20.82 -0.72 9.19
N ASN A 270 -19.82 -0.81 10.06
CA ASN A 270 -19.51 0.22 11.05
C ASN A 270 -18.59 1.34 10.52
N SER A 271 -18.06 1.26 9.29
CA SER A 271 -16.97 2.13 8.83
C SER A 271 -17.27 3.63 8.89
N LEU A 272 -18.54 4.06 8.77
CA LEU A 272 -18.89 5.49 8.79
C LEU A 272 -18.77 6.15 10.17
N PHE A 273 -18.85 5.36 11.24
CA PHE A 273 -18.84 5.82 12.63
C PHE A 273 -17.83 5.09 13.51
N ASN A 274 -17.04 4.17 12.96
CA ASN A 274 -15.91 3.55 13.64
C ASN A 274 -14.63 4.38 13.41
N PRO A 275 -14.06 5.00 14.44
CA PRO A 275 -12.90 5.89 14.29
C PRO A 275 -11.55 5.15 14.24
N LEU A 276 -11.54 3.82 14.17
CA LEU A 276 -10.30 3.03 14.10
C LEU A 276 -9.82 2.87 12.65
N SER A 277 -8.60 3.27 12.34
CA SER A 277 -7.94 2.94 11.07
C SER A 277 -6.82 1.92 11.28
N CYS A 278 -6.00 1.68 10.25
CA CYS A 278 -4.88 0.75 10.34
C CYS A 278 -3.89 1.11 11.45
N SER A 279 -3.11 0.12 11.89
CA SER A 279 -2.09 0.21 12.93
C SER A 279 -2.60 0.74 14.27
N GLY A 280 -3.89 0.58 14.54
CA GLY A 280 -4.51 0.98 15.80
C GLY A 280 -4.78 2.48 15.92
N ILE A 281 -4.63 3.27 14.87
CA ILE A 281 -4.78 4.72 14.92
C ILE A 281 -6.24 5.09 15.20
N VAL A 282 -6.46 5.81 16.29
CA VAL A 282 -7.78 6.26 16.73
C VAL A 282 -8.02 7.69 16.29
N TRP A 283 -9.07 7.91 15.51
CA TRP A 283 -9.38 9.22 14.95
C TRP A 283 -10.22 10.08 15.88
N SER A 284 -11.21 9.53 16.58
CA SER A 284 -12.20 10.31 17.34
C SER A 284 -11.77 10.53 18.79
N ARG A 285 -12.09 11.71 19.35
CA ARG A 285 -12.00 11.98 20.80
C ARG A 285 -13.18 11.44 21.60
N VAL A 286 -14.30 11.15 20.93
CA VAL A 286 -15.60 10.92 21.58
C VAL A 286 -16.11 9.51 21.33
N LEU A 287 -16.05 9.04 20.09
CA LEU A 287 -16.60 7.75 19.72
C LEU A 287 -15.66 6.62 20.15
N PRO A 288 -16.21 5.54 20.73
CA PRO A 288 -15.42 4.35 21.03
C PRO A 288 -14.97 3.68 19.73
N THR A 289 -13.82 3.02 19.79
CA THR A 289 -13.37 2.12 18.71
C THR A 289 -14.24 0.87 18.70
N LEU A 290 -14.60 0.41 17.50
CA LEU A 290 -15.33 -0.85 17.34
C LEU A 290 -14.39 -1.90 16.72
N PRO A 291 -14.52 -3.18 17.12
CA PRO A 291 -13.69 -4.24 16.56
C PRO A 291 -13.78 -4.31 15.04
N GLN A 292 -12.69 -4.68 14.38
CA GLN A 292 -12.60 -4.85 12.94
C GLN A 292 -12.21 -6.30 12.64
N GLY A 293 -12.96 -6.97 11.76
CA GLY A 293 -12.60 -8.30 11.26
C GLY A 293 -11.92 -8.24 9.89
N LEU A 294 -11.30 -9.35 9.48
CA LEU A 294 -10.64 -9.50 8.19
C LEU A 294 -9.63 -8.35 7.94
N GLY A 295 -9.51 -7.88 6.70
CA GLY A 295 -8.74 -6.69 6.32
C GLY A 295 -9.57 -5.40 6.33
N SER A 296 -10.68 -5.33 7.07
CA SER A 296 -11.65 -4.22 6.95
C SER A 296 -11.12 -2.86 7.41
N TYR A 297 -10.00 -2.81 8.12
CA TYR A 297 -9.25 -1.58 8.41
C TYR A 297 -8.90 -0.81 7.14
N ASP A 298 -8.68 -1.51 6.03
CA ASP A 298 -8.32 -0.88 4.76
C ASP A 298 -9.54 -0.25 4.04
N GLY A 299 -10.76 -0.63 4.46
CA GLY A 299 -12.04 -0.02 4.09
C GLY A 299 -12.47 1.13 5.01
N PHE A 300 -11.52 1.80 5.66
CA PHE A 300 -11.75 2.96 6.54
C PHE A 300 -12.57 4.06 5.85
N ASN A 301 -13.71 4.44 6.44
CA ASN A 301 -14.62 5.46 5.91
C ASN A 301 -15.19 6.39 6.98
N TYR A 302 -14.48 6.58 8.09
CA TYR A 302 -14.97 7.40 9.21
C TYR A 302 -15.28 8.84 8.75
N LEU A 303 -16.49 9.32 9.02
CA LEU A 303 -16.93 10.66 8.58
C LEU A 303 -16.29 11.80 9.39
N GLY A 304 -15.88 11.52 10.62
CA GLY A 304 -15.61 12.54 11.63
C GLY A 304 -16.89 13.10 12.25
N LEU A 305 -16.84 13.41 13.54
CA LEU A 305 -18.03 13.72 14.34
C LEU A 305 -18.79 14.95 13.84
N GLY A 306 -18.09 15.95 13.30
CA GLY A 306 -18.72 17.15 12.75
C GLY A 306 -19.69 16.81 11.61
N VAL A 307 -19.23 16.04 10.62
CA VAL A 307 -20.07 15.60 9.49
C VAL A 307 -21.06 14.52 9.94
N LEU A 308 -20.64 13.57 10.77
CA LEU A 308 -21.49 12.49 11.28
C LEU A 308 -22.72 13.00 12.04
N ALA A 309 -22.57 14.07 12.84
CA ALA A 309 -23.68 14.71 13.52
C ALA A 309 -24.51 15.62 12.59
N ALA A 310 -23.84 16.41 11.74
CA ALA A 310 -24.52 17.38 10.88
C ALA A 310 -25.35 16.74 9.76
N PHE A 311 -24.91 15.62 9.20
CA PHE A 311 -25.56 14.99 8.06
C PHE A 311 -26.98 14.48 8.37
N PRO A 312 -27.23 13.67 9.43
CA PRO A 312 -28.58 13.24 9.79
C PRO A 312 -29.50 14.42 10.08
N ILE A 313 -28.98 15.47 10.75
CA ILE A 313 -29.72 16.69 11.05
C ILE A 313 -30.12 17.42 9.75
N ALA A 314 -29.21 17.54 8.79
CA ALA A 314 -29.50 18.11 7.46
C ALA A 314 -30.56 17.30 6.70
N VAL A 315 -30.46 15.96 6.71
CA VAL A 315 -31.43 15.06 6.06
C VAL A 315 -32.81 15.19 6.70
N LEU A 316 -32.89 15.12 8.04
CA LEU A 316 -34.14 15.25 8.78
C LEU A 316 -34.80 16.61 8.48
N MET A 317 -34.05 17.71 8.60
CA MET A 317 -34.57 19.04 8.30
C MET A 317 -34.91 19.25 6.83
N TRP A 318 -34.29 18.54 5.90
CA TRP A 318 -34.69 18.55 4.50
C TRP A 318 -36.01 17.81 4.28
N LEU A 319 -36.19 16.65 4.91
CA LEU A 319 -37.40 15.82 4.84
C LEU A 319 -38.62 16.45 5.52
N LEU A 320 -38.42 17.29 6.55
CA LEU A 320 -39.50 17.98 7.26
C LEU A 320 -40.03 19.23 6.53
N GLN A 321 -39.43 19.63 5.40
CA GLN A 321 -39.88 20.83 4.68
C GLN A 321 -41.20 20.60 3.94
N LYS A 322 -42.04 21.66 3.86
CA LYS A 322 -43.29 21.65 3.08
C LYS A 322 -43.02 21.23 1.62
N GLY A 323 -43.83 20.31 1.10
CA GLY A 323 -43.65 19.74 -0.24
C GLY A 323 -42.60 18.62 -0.33
N ARG A 324 -42.24 17.98 0.80
CA ARG A 324 -41.22 16.92 0.88
C ARG A 324 -41.35 15.84 -0.20
N ARG A 325 -42.57 15.36 -0.49
CA ARG A 325 -42.81 14.30 -1.47
C ARG A 325 -42.43 14.75 -2.88
N GLN A 326 -42.86 15.94 -3.29
CA GLN A 326 -42.55 16.48 -4.62
C GLN A 326 -41.06 16.79 -4.77
N ARG A 327 -40.40 17.29 -3.71
CA ARG A 327 -38.96 17.54 -3.72
C ARG A 327 -38.15 16.26 -3.78
N LEU A 328 -38.54 15.23 -3.03
CA LEU A 328 -37.89 13.92 -3.07
C LEU A 328 -38.04 13.29 -4.46
N LEU A 329 -39.26 13.25 -5.01
CA LEU A 329 -39.49 12.75 -6.37
C LEU A 329 -38.69 13.54 -7.41
N SER A 330 -38.63 14.87 -7.27
CA SER A 330 -37.83 15.71 -8.15
C SER A 330 -36.34 15.42 -8.01
N PHE A 331 -35.84 15.25 -6.79
CA PHE A 331 -34.45 14.91 -6.52
C PHE A 331 -34.08 13.55 -7.14
N LEU A 332 -34.88 12.51 -6.86
CA LEU A 332 -34.71 11.18 -7.43
C LEU A 332 -34.75 11.23 -8.96
N LYS A 333 -35.76 11.86 -9.55
CA LYS A 333 -35.88 12.01 -11.00
C LYS A 333 -34.71 12.78 -11.62
N ASN A 334 -34.20 13.79 -10.92
CA ASN A 334 -33.13 14.63 -11.45
C ASN A 334 -31.74 14.01 -11.33
N TYR A 335 -31.51 13.13 -10.36
CA TYR A 335 -30.17 12.59 -10.07
C TYR A 335 -30.13 11.06 -10.03
N TRP A 336 -31.10 10.39 -10.67
CA TRP A 336 -31.25 8.94 -10.61
C TRP A 336 -29.99 8.19 -11.07
N GLY A 337 -29.27 8.70 -12.08
CA GLY A 337 -28.06 8.05 -12.60
C GLY A 337 -26.91 8.14 -11.61
N LEU A 338 -26.75 9.29 -10.95
CA LEU A 338 -25.74 9.45 -9.91
C LEU A 338 -26.09 8.65 -8.65
N LEU A 339 -27.37 8.57 -8.29
CA LEU A 339 -27.83 7.74 -7.17
C LEU A 339 -27.63 6.25 -7.46
N PHE A 340 -27.91 5.81 -8.67
CA PHE A 340 -27.65 4.45 -9.12
C PHE A 340 -26.15 4.13 -9.07
N ALA A 341 -25.30 4.99 -9.64
CA ALA A 341 -23.85 4.85 -9.56
C ALA A 341 -23.35 4.77 -8.10
N SER A 342 -23.91 5.62 -7.23
CA SER A 342 -23.60 5.64 -5.79
C SER A 342 -24.01 4.34 -5.08
N ALA A 343 -25.19 3.79 -5.43
CA ALA A 343 -25.65 2.50 -4.92
C ALA A 343 -24.74 1.35 -5.37
N CYS A 344 -24.37 1.31 -6.65
CA CYS A 344 -23.45 0.31 -7.19
C CYS A 344 -22.06 0.37 -6.52
N LEU A 345 -21.50 1.57 -6.36
CA LEU A 345 -20.21 1.77 -5.68
C LEU A 345 -20.28 1.37 -4.20
N THR A 346 -21.40 1.65 -3.51
CA THR A 346 -21.60 1.24 -2.11
C THR A 346 -21.72 -0.27 -1.99
N ALA A 347 -22.52 -0.91 -2.86
CA ALA A 347 -22.67 -2.36 -2.88
C ALA A 347 -21.33 -3.05 -3.17
N PHE A 348 -20.57 -2.53 -4.14
CA PHE A 348 -19.22 -3.02 -4.41
C PHE A 348 -18.30 -2.84 -3.20
N ALA A 349 -18.37 -1.70 -2.51
CA ALA A 349 -17.54 -1.41 -1.35
C ALA A 349 -17.76 -2.38 -0.19
N VAL A 350 -19.03 -2.66 0.14
CA VAL A 350 -19.41 -3.67 1.14
C VAL A 350 -18.98 -5.08 0.73
N SER A 351 -18.88 -5.34 -0.59
CA SER A 351 -18.46 -6.61 -1.20
C SER A 351 -19.50 -7.74 -1.08
N ASN A 352 -19.12 -8.94 -1.55
CA ASN A 352 -19.91 -10.15 -1.38
C ASN A 352 -19.85 -10.70 0.06
N THR A 353 -18.85 -10.31 0.85
CA THR A 353 -18.73 -10.67 2.28
C THR A 353 -19.24 -9.50 3.12
N VAL A 354 -20.43 -9.62 3.71
CA VAL A 354 -21.04 -8.54 4.50
C VAL A 354 -20.54 -8.65 5.94
N LEU A 355 -19.65 -7.73 6.33
CA LEU A 355 -18.98 -7.72 7.62
C LEU A 355 -19.53 -6.64 8.56
N ALA A 356 -19.85 -7.03 9.80
CA ALA A 356 -20.16 -6.10 10.88
C ALA A 356 -19.26 -6.37 12.08
N ASN A 357 -18.45 -5.38 12.48
CA ASN A 357 -17.39 -5.55 13.46
C ASN A 357 -16.43 -6.69 13.05
N THR A 358 -16.29 -7.73 13.88
CA THR A 358 -15.52 -8.96 13.60
C THR A 358 -16.34 -10.07 12.97
N ARG A 359 -17.67 -9.93 12.88
CA ARG A 359 -18.57 -11.01 12.45
C ARG A 359 -18.95 -10.86 10.98
N VAL A 360 -18.67 -11.88 10.19
CA VAL A 360 -19.27 -12.04 8.86
C VAL A 360 -20.75 -12.39 9.06
N LEU A 361 -21.65 -11.50 8.62
CA LEU A 361 -23.09 -11.70 8.76
C LEU A 361 -23.59 -12.75 7.77
N PHE A 362 -23.14 -12.64 6.51
CA PHE A 362 -23.37 -13.60 5.44
C PHE A 362 -22.42 -13.32 4.27
N THR A 363 -22.18 -14.34 3.45
CA THR A 363 -21.40 -14.23 2.21
C THR A 363 -22.29 -14.59 1.03
N ILE A 364 -22.39 -13.70 0.06
CA ILE A 364 -23.14 -13.93 -1.18
C ILE A 364 -22.24 -14.74 -2.13
N PRO A 365 -22.67 -15.92 -2.60
CA PRO A 365 -21.92 -16.65 -3.60
C PRO A 365 -21.97 -15.88 -4.92
N VAL A 366 -20.80 -15.44 -5.39
CA VAL A 366 -20.64 -14.73 -6.66
C VAL A 366 -19.87 -15.60 -7.65
N PRO A 367 -20.27 -15.63 -8.94
CA PRO A 367 -19.52 -16.34 -9.97
C PRO A 367 -18.03 -15.96 -9.99
N SER A 368 -17.17 -16.93 -10.28
CA SER A 368 -15.71 -16.76 -10.29
C SER A 368 -15.23 -15.61 -11.17
N PHE A 369 -15.90 -15.33 -12.29
CA PHE A 369 -15.61 -14.18 -13.14
C PHE A 369 -15.83 -12.84 -12.42
N LEU A 370 -16.89 -12.68 -11.63
CA LEU A 370 -17.14 -11.46 -10.86
C LEU A 370 -16.15 -11.31 -9.71
N LEU A 371 -15.76 -12.42 -9.08
CA LEU A 371 -14.69 -12.41 -8.08
C LEU A 371 -13.37 -11.95 -8.70
N LYS A 372 -12.98 -12.49 -9.86
CA LYS A 372 -11.77 -12.06 -10.58
C LYS A 372 -11.81 -10.57 -10.91
N LEU A 373 -12.95 -10.05 -11.38
CA LEU A 373 -13.11 -8.61 -11.64
C LEU A 373 -13.01 -7.77 -10.36
N GLY A 374 -13.63 -8.21 -9.26
CA GLY A 374 -13.54 -7.53 -7.97
C GLY A 374 -12.12 -7.52 -7.41
N SER A 375 -11.40 -8.63 -7.57
CA SER A 375 -10.03 -8.84 -7.15
C SER A 375 -9.02 -7.94 -7.88
N ILE A 376 -9.33 -7.42 -9.07
CA ILE A 376 -8.50 -6.40 -9.75
C ILE A 376 -8.30 -5.18 -8.85
N PHE A 377 -9.26 -4.84 -7.99
CA PHE A 377 -9.13 -3.68 -7.11
C PHE A 377 -8.61 -4.05 -5.71
N ARG A 378 -8.54 -5.33 -5.33
CA ARG A 378 -8.12 -5.83 -4.00
C ARG A 378 -8.97 -5.27 -2.83
N SER A 379 -8.97 -3.96 -2.59
CA SER A 379 -9.65 -3.27 -1.48
C SER A 379 -11.00 -2.65 -1.83
N SER A 380 -12.05 -3.45 -1.91
CA SER A 380 -13.35 -2.96 -2.34
C SER A 380 -13.85 -1.76 -1.51
N GLY A 381 -13.57 -1.71 -0.20
CA GLY A 381 -14.10 -0.69 0.71
C GLY A 381 -13.82 0.76 0.34
N ARG A 382 -12.72 1.02 -0.38
CA ARG A 382 -12.34 2.36 -0.88
C ARG A 382 -13.28 2.88 -1.97
N MET A 383 -14.08 2.02 -2.61
CA MET A 383 -15.06 2.43 -3.64
C MET A 383 -16.20 3.30 -3.10
N PHE A 384 -16.32 3.43 -1.78
CA PHE A 384 -17.30 4.31 -1.15
C PHE A 384 -16.94 5.80 -1.22
N TYR A 385 -15.69 6.18 -1.56
CA TYR A 385 -15.24 7.58 -1.50
C TYR A 385 -16.10 8.60 -2.28
N PRO A 386 -16.64 8.30 -3.49
CA PRO A 386 -17.57 9.23 -4.15
C PRO A 386 -18.84 9.48 -3.34
N VAL A 387 -19.36 8.45 -2.66
CA VAL A 387 -20.54 8.55 -1.81
C VAL A 387 -20.22 9.34 -0.54
N TYR A 388 -19.06 9.09 0.08
CA TYR A 388 -18.53 9.88 1.18
C TYR A 388 -18.52 11.39 0.84
N TYR A 389 -18.00 11.76 -0.33
CA TYR A 389 -17.94 13.17 -0.74
C TYR A 389 -19.31 13.75 -1.13
N LEU A 390 -20.26 12.93 -1.58
CA LEU A 390 -21.65 13.36 -1.77
C LEU A 390 -22.37 13.64 -0.44
N ILE A 391 -22.12 12.84 0.59
CA ILE A 391 -22.61 13.08 1.97
C ILE A 391 -22.07 14.43 2.47
N LEU A 392 -20.76 14.65 2.32
CA LEU A 392 -20.10 15.88 2.75
C LEU A 392 -20.61 17.10 1.94
N LEU A 393 -20.73 16.96 0.61
CA LEU A 393 -21.30 18.00 -0.27
C LEU A 393 -22.73 18.37 0.13
N PHE A 394 -23.60 17.38 0.33
CA PHE A 394 -24.99 17.61 0.72
C PHE A 394 -25.05 18.37 2.05
N THR A 395 -24.28 17.92 3.05
CA THR A 395 -24.22 18.54 4.38
C THR A 395 -23.81 20.01 4.27
N VAL A 396 -22.68 20.29 3.61
CA VAL A 396 -22.16 21.66 3.47
C VAL A 396 -23.16 22.55 2.72
N VAL A 397 -23.67 22.08 1.58
CA VAL A 397 -24.59 22.87 0.74
C VAL A 397 -25.91 23.15 1.47
N PHE A 398 -26.42 22.19 2.25
CA PHE A 398 -27.64 22.37 3.04
C PHE A 398 -27.47 23.52 4.05
N PHE A 399 -26.47 23.44 4.93
CA PHE A 399 -26.24 24.47 5.95
C PHE A 399 -25.85 25.82 5.35
N ALA A 400 -25.04 25.84 4.27
CA ALA A 400 -24.65 27.07 3.59
C ALA A 400 -25.83 27.85 3.00
N ARG A 401 -26.93 27.17 2.65
CA ARG A 401 -28.07 27.78 1.94
C ARG A 401 -29.31 27.99 2.79
N ARG A 402 -29.52 27.18 3.83
CA ARG A 402 -30.82 27.07 4.50
C ARG A 402 -31.26 28.31 5.28
N TRP A 403 -30.32 29.05 5.89
CA TRP A 403 -30.60 30.22 6.75
C TRP A 403 -29.82 31.48 6.33
N GLY A 404 -29.40 31.54 5.07
CA GLY A 404 -28.58 32.65 4.57
C GLY A 404 -27.13 32.58 5.01
N ALA A 405 -26.32 33.51 4.49
CA ALA A 405 -24.86 33.43 4.56
C ALA A 405 -24.29 33.52 5.97
N LYS A 406 -24.86 34.38 6.82
CA LYS A 406 -24.36 34.63 8.19
C LYS A 406 -24.55 33.40 9.08
N ILE A 407 -25.80 32.97 9.24
CA ILE A 407 -26.17 31.81 10.06
C ILE A 407 -25.57 30.53 9.47
N GLY A 408 -25.65 30.35 8.14
CA GLY A 408 -25.04 29.20 7.47
C GLY A 408 -23.53 29.11 7.69
N SER A 409 -22.81 30.24 7.65
CA SER A 409 -21.36 30.26 7.95
C SER A 409 -21.10 29.94 9.42
N ALA A 410 -21.87 30.51 10.35
CA ALA A 410 -21.70 30.23 11.79
C ALA A 410 -21.89 28.74 12.09
N LEU A 411 -22.91 28.10 11.51
CA LEU A 411 -23.12 26.65 11.66
C LEU A 411 -21.98 25.84 11.03
N LEU A 412 -21.48 26.24 9.86
CA LEU A 412 -20.32 25.58 9.24
C LEU A 412 -19.04 25.74 10.08
N VAL A 413 -18.84 26.87 10.77
CA VAL A 413 -17.74 27.05 11.72
C VAL A 413 -17.87 26.06 12.88
N VAL A 414 -19.07 25.91 13.46
CA VAL A 414 -19.30 24.94 14.54
C VAL A 414 -19.04 23.51 14.06
N ILE A 415 -19.57 23.13 12.89
CA ILE A 415 -19.36 21.80 12.30
C ILE A 415 -17.86 21.54 12.07
N LEU A 416 -17.15 22.52 11.51
CA LEU A 416 -15.71 22.43 11.27
C LEU A 416 -14.90 22.36 12.57
N ALA A 417 -15.26 23.14 13.59
CA ALA A 417 -14.60 23.10 14.90
C ALA A 417 -14.79 21.73 15.57
N VAL A 418 -16.00 21.18 15.56
CA VAL A 418 -16.29 19.83 16.06
C VAL A 418 -15.53 18.78 15.24
N GLN A 419 -15.48 18.90 13.91
CA GLN A 419 -14.73 18.00 13.04
C GLN A 419 -13.25 17.98 13.41
N ILE A 420 -12.59 19.13 13.46
CA ILE A 420 -11.15 19.24 13.74
C ILE A 420 -10.84 18.79 15.16
N TRP A 421 -11.67 19.20 16.14
CA TRP A 421 -11.51 18.76 17.52
C TRP A 421 -11.64 17.25 17.62
N ASP A 422 -12.67 16.66 17.04
CA ASP A 422 -12.89 15.21 17.06
C ASP A 422 -11.72 14.44 16.45
N ILE A 423 -11.25 14.83 15.26
CA ILE A 423 -10.20 14.07 14.55
C ILE A 423 -8.77 14.37 15.04
N SER A 424 -8.62 15.28 16.01
CA SER A 424 -7.33 15.78 16.46
C SER A 424 -6.36 14.74 17.06
N PRO A 425 -6.77 13.59 17.65
CA PRO A 425 -5.84 12.54 18.06
C PRO A 425 -4.96 12.06 16.88
N ALA A 426 -5.57 11.61 15.79
CA ALA A 426 -4.85 11.17 14.59
C ALA A 426 -4.05 12.30 13.93
N LEU A 427 -4.56 13.54 13.93
CA LEU A 427 -3.79 14.69 13.40
C LEU A 427 -2.53 14.98 14.22
N LYS A 428 -2.61 14.85 15.56
CA LYS A 428 -1.46 15.03 16.45
C LYS A 428 -0.44 13.93 16.27
N GLU A 429 -0.88 12.68 16.18
CA GLU A 429 -0.01 11.52 15.93
C GLU A 429 0.75 11.67 14.60
N LYS A 430 0.02 12.01 13.52
CA LYS A 430 0.60 12.29 12.20
C LYS A 430 1.62 13.43 12.24
N ARG A 431 1.34 14.50 12.99
CA ARG A 431 2.29 15.60 13.17
C ARG A 431 3.51 15.18 13.99
N ALA A 432 3.30 14.42 15.07
CA ALA A 432 4.33 13.96 15.98
C ALA A 432 5.38 13.10 15.27
N TYR A 433 4.93 12.25 14.34
CA TYR A 433 5.80 11.44 13.49
C TYR A 433 6.91 12.26 12.80
N PHE A 434 6.59 13.47 12.33
CA PHE A 434 7.56 14.34 11.64
C PHE A 434 8.32 15.32 12.55
N THR A 435 7.86 15.55 13.79
CA THR A 435 8.53 16.47 14.74
C THR A 435 9.42 15.77 15.75
N SER A 436 9.12 14.51 16.05
CA SER A 436 9.87 13.69 17.00
C SER A 436 9.99 12.28 16.41
N PRO A 437 10.72 12.14 15.28
CA PRO A 437 10.78 10.87 14.57
C PRO A 437 11.43 9.82 15.47
N SER A 438 10.66 8.78 15.78
CA SER A 438 11.18 7.50 16.25
C SER A 438 11.06 6.53 15.07
N PRO A 439 12.04 5.64 14.83
CA PRO A 439 11.93 4.65 13.77
C PRO A 439 10.63 3.86 13.97
N SER A 440 9.67 4.02 13.05
CA SER A 440 8.41 3.27 13.14
C SER A 440 8.60 1.81 12.74
N PHE A 441 9.56 1.55 11.85
CA PHE A 441 10.05 0.23 11.51
C PHE A 441 11.58 0.27 11.48
N GLU A 442 12.20 -0.60 12.26
CA GLU A 442 13.65 -0.73 12.29
C GLU A 442 14.13 -1.47 11.04
N ASN A 443 15.23 -1.00 10.42
CA ASN A 443 15.88 -1.71 9.32
C ASN A 443 16.63 -2.92 9.91
N PRO A 444 16.32 -4.16 9.49
CA PRO A 444 17.00 -5.32 10.01
C PRO A 444 18.42 -5.50 9.42
N MET A 445 18.76 -4.85 8.30
CA MET A 445 20.08 -4.96 7.66
C MET A 445 21.10 -4.10 8.42
N LYS A 446 21.76 -4.67 9.44
CA LYS A 446 22.67 -3.95 10.35
C LYS A 446 24.10 -4.46 10.33
N SER A 447 24.29 -5.71 9.94
CA SER A 447 25.59 -6.36 9.90
C SER A 447 26.57 -5.58 9.02
N GLU A 448 27.82 -5.46 9.49
CA GLU A 448 28.94 -4.89 8.72
C GLU A 448 29.22 -5.67 7.42
N PHE A 449 28.65 -6.88 7.28
CA PHE A 449 28.65 -7.64 6.05
C PHE A 449 28.17 -6.81 4.85
N TRP A 450 27.07 -6.07 5.01
CA TRP A 450 26.45 -5.29 3.93
C TRP A 450 27.35 -4.16 3.44
N ASP A 451 28.13 -3.54 4.34
CA ASP A 451 29.10 -2.51 3.97
C ASP A 451 30.33 -3.12 3.29
N ALA A 452 30.77 -4.30 3.72
CA ALA A 452 31.95 -4.99 3.18
C ALA A 452 31.77 -5.47 1.72
N ILE A 453 30.52 -5.70 1.30
CA ILE A 453 30.18 -6.14 -0.05
C ILE A 453 29.66 -5.03 -0.95
N ASP A 454 29.57 -3.79 -0.46
CA ASP A 454 29.08 -2.65 -1.25
C ASP A 454 29.91 -2.46 -2.53
N GLY A 455 29.21 -2.23 -3.65
CA GLY A 455 29.80 -2.05 -4.97
C GLY A 455 30.43 -3.30 -5.62
N ARG A 456 30.36 -4.49 -4.98
CA ARG A 456 30.95 -5.73 -5.55
C ARG A 456 30.07 -6.43 -6.59
N TYR A 457 28.75 -6.36 -6.41
CA TYR A 457 27.79 -7.11 -7.21
C TYR A 457 26.91 -6.15 -8.01
N ALA A 458 26.47 -6.61 -9.20
CA ALA A 458 25.50 -5.92 -10.04
C ALA A 458 24.06 -6.38 -9.75
N HIS A 459 23.89 -7.57 -9.18
CA HIS A 459 22.61 -8.22 -8.98
C HIS A 459 22.48 -8.78 -7.57
N MET A 460 21.30 -8.60 -6.94
CA MET A 460 20.87 -9.32 -5.74
C MET A 460 19.71 -10.25 -6.11
N PHE A 461 19.97 -11.55 -6.09
CA PHE A 461 19.04 -12.58 -6.56
C PHE A 461 18.45 -13.37 -5.39
N SER A 462 17.16 -13.18 -5.12
CA SER A 462 16.36 -13.97 -4.18
C SER A 462 16.07 -15.36 -4.75
N LEU A 463 16.35 -16.38 -3.96
CA LEU A 463 16.08 -17.79 -4.27
C LEU A 463 14.74 -18.29 -3.71
N ASP A 464 13.98 -17.43 -3.03
CA ASP A 464 12.65 -17.75 -2.50
C ASP A 464 11.55 -17.01 -3.25
N ASP A 465 10.36 -17.62 -3.32
CA ASP A 465 9.14 -17.05 -3.93
C ASP A 465 8.75 -15.68 -3.33
N THR A 466 8.99 -15.52 -2.03
CA THR A 466 8.88 -14.23 -1.33
C THR A 466 9.88 -14.19 -0.20
N LEU A 467 10.91 -13.35 -0.34
CA LEU A 467 11.90 -13.19 0.70
C LEU A 467 11.27 -12.62 1.98
N VAL A 468 11.60 -13.19 3.14
CA VAL A 468 11.18 -12.63 4.42
C VAL A 468 11.72 -11.20 4.54
N GLN A 469 10.81 -10.25 4.74
CA GLN A 469 11.12 -8.82 4.76
C GLN A 469 11.80 -8.29 3.49
N ALA A 470 11.50 -8.89 2.34
CA ALA A 470 11.79 -8.50 0.94
C ALA A 470 12.10 -7.00 0.69
N LEU A 471 11.30 -6.11 1.27
CA LEU A 471 11.44 -4.66 1.09
C LEU A 471 12.82 -4.10 1.50
N TYR A 472 13.49 -4.64 2.53
CA TYR A 472 14.79 -4.11 2.96
C TYR A 472 15.93 -4.56 2.05
N PRO A 473 16.06 -5.85 1.68
CA PRO A 473 17.00 -6.27 0.65
C PRO A 473 16.81 -5.53 -0.68
N ALA A 474 15.56 -5.35 -1.12
CA ALA A 474 15.26 -4.56 -2.32
C ALA A 474 15.67 -3.08 -2.19
N LEU A 475 15.48 -2.47 -1.02
CA LEU A 475 15.93 -1.10 -0.75
C LEU A 475 17.46 -1.00 -0.76
N TYR A 476 18.16 -1.94 -0.14
CA TYR A 476 19.63 -2.01 -0.15
C TYR A 476 20.16 -2.20 -1.58
N ALA A 477 19.57 -3.11 -2.36
CA ALA A 477 19.93 -3.31 -3.75
C ALA A 477 19.75 -2.01 -4.55
N ALA A 478 18.67 -1.26 -4.32
CA ALA A 478 18.47 0.03 -4.96
C ALA A 478 19.50 1.09 -4.51
N ASP A 479 19.91 1.12 -3.24
CA ASP A 479 20.89 2.09 -2.75
C ASP A 479 22.29 1.85 -3.31
N THR A 480 22.67 0.58 -3.47
CA THR A 480 23.98 0.14 -3.96
C THR A 480 24.05 0.03 -5.48
N GLY A 481 22.94 0.32 -6.18
CA GLY A 481 22.87 0.30 -7.65
C GLY A 481 22.76 -1.10 -8.26
N MET A 482 22.43 -2.10 -7.45
CA MET A 482 22.14 -3.46 -7.91
C MET A 482 20.75 -3.53 -8.55
N THR A 483 20.45 -4.64 -9.24
CA THR A 483 19.07 -5.02 -9.58
C THR A 483 18.58 -6.14 -8.67
N THR A 484 17.27 -6.38 -8.61
CA THR A 484 16.74 -7.53 -7.87
C THR A 484 15.56 -8.20 -8.56
N ASN A 485 15.46 -9.52 -8.43
CA ASN A 485 14.33 -10.33 -8.88
C ASN A 485 13.23 -10.45 -7.83
N ASP A 486 13.43 -9.92 -6.62
CA ASP A 486 12.51 -10.09 -5.49
C ASP A 486 11.14 -9.43 -5.74
N GLY A 487 10.09 -10.12 -5.30
CA GLY A 487 8.68 -9.82 -5.60
C GLY A 487 8.07 -8.68 -4.77
N PHE A 488 8.77 -7.55 -4.61
CA PHE A 488 8.26 -6.41 -3.84
C PHE A 488 7.24 -5.55 -4.60
N THR A 489 6.96 -5.85 -5.87
CA THR A 489 5.90 -5.16 -6.63
C THR A 489 4.51 -5.65 -6.22
N ALA A 490 3.49 -4.81 -6.40
CA ALA A 490 2.11 -5.18 -6.12
C ALA A 490 1.60 -6.35 -6.97
N ARG A 491 2.23 -6.58 -8.14
CA ARG A 491 1.95 -7.69 -9.08
C ARG A 491 3.20 -8.03 -9.88
N PHE A 492 3.39 -9.31 -10.15
CA PHE A 492 4.42 -9.84 -11.04
C PHE A 492 3.96 -11.18 -11.65
N ASP A 493 4.72 -11.70 -12.59
CA ASP A 493 4.48 -12.99 -13.22
C ASP A 493 5.09 -14.11 -12.37
N ILE A 494 4.24 -14.76 -11.59
CA ILE A 494 4.63 -15.82 -10.66
C ILE A 494 5.25 -17.01 -11.39
N ASP A 495 4.66 -17.45 -12.50
CA ASP A 495 5.13 -18.63 -13.25
C ASP A 495 6.51 -18.36 -13.87
N TYR A 496 6.70 -17.17 -14.42
CA TYR A 496 8.01 -16.74 -14.91
C TYR A 496 9.04 -16.65 -13.78
N HIS A 497 8.67 -16.05 -12.63
CA HIS A 497 9.56 -15.92 -11.49
C HIS A 497 10.05 -17.28 -10.99
N HIS A 498 9.15 -18.25 -10.77
CA HIS A 498 9.54 -19.61 -10.40
C HIS A 498 10.46 -20.25 -11.43
N THR A 499 10.15 -20.11 -12.73
CA THR A 499 10.99 -20.68 -13.80
C THR A 499 12.42 -20.14 -13.75
N VAL A 500 12.60 -18.83 -13.51
CA VAL A 500 13.94 -18.21 -13.43
C VAL A 500 14.66 -18.62 -12.15
N VAL A 501 13.96 -18.68 -11.02
CA VAL A 501 14.53 -19.12 -9.74
C VAL A 501 14.96 -20.59 -9.81
N ASP A 502 14.12 -21.48 -10.36
CA ASP A 502 14.44 -22.90 -10.52
C ASP A 502 15.68 -23.12 -11.40
N GLN A 503 15.80 -22.35 -12.49
CA GLN A 503 16.97 -22.40 -13.39
C GLN A 503 18.27 -21.95 -12.70
N GLU A 504 18.21 -20.91 -11.86
CA GLU A 504 19.36 -20.48 -11.07
C GLU A 504 19.70 -21.50 -9.97
N LEU A 505 18.71 -22.07 -9.30
CA LEU A 505 18.91 -23.11 -8.29
C LEU A 505 19.61 -24.35 -8.87
N GLU A 506 19.23 -24.80 -10.07
CA GLU A 506 19.89 -25.91 -10.75
C GLU A 506 21.37 -25.64 -11.03
N GLN A 507 21.74 -24.39 -11.36
CA GLN A 507 23.13 -24.00 -11.60
C GLN A 507 23.93 -23.97 -10.29
N LEU A 508 23.37 -23.36 -9.25
CA LEU A 508 24.00 -23.29 -7.92
C LEU A 508 24.25 -24.69 -7.34
N LEU A 509 23.32 -25.63 -7.52
CA LEU A 509 23.48 -27.03 -7.10
C LEU A 509 24.62 -27.76 -7.84
N ARG A 510 25.04 -27.30 -9.01
CA ARG A 510 26.20 -27.82 -9.76
C ARG A 510 27.52 -27.16 -9.34
N GLY A 511 27.49 -26.22 -8.39
CA GLY A 511 28.67 -25.45 -7.98
C GLY A 511 28.94 -24.22 -8.84
N GLU A 512 28.03 -23.87 -9.77
CA GLU A 512 28.20 -22.77 -10.71
C GLU A 512 27.56 -21.48 -10.15
N THR A 513 28.33 -20.39 -10.07
CA THR A 513 27.86 -19.09 -9.56
C THR A 513 28.20 -17.97 -10.54
N ALA A 514 27.30 -16.99 -10.71
CA ALA A 514 27.61 -15.76 -11.43
C ALA A 514 28.44 -14.81 -10.54
N SER A 515 29.64 -14.41 -10.99
CA SER A 515 30.58 -13.61 -10.18
C SER A 515 30.09 -12.21 -9.82
N ASP A 516 29.09 -11.70 -10.53
CA ASP A 516 28.49 -10.38 -10.33
C ASP A 516 27.14 -10.43 -9.59
N THR A 517 26.75 -11.60 -9.07
CA THR A 517 25.44 -11.82 -8.43
C THR A 517 25.59 -12.26 -6.98
N LEU A 518 24.98 -11.51 -6.06
CA LEU A 518 24.77 -11.92 -4.67
C LEU A 518 23.47 -12.72 -4.58
N TYR A 519 23.54 -13.95 -4.11
CA TYR A 519 22.34 -14.77 -3.91
C TYR A 519 21.87 -14.68 -2.46
N ILE A 520 20.56 -14.63 -2.26
CA ILE A 520 19.93 -14.49 -0.94
C ILE A 520 18.72 -15.41 -0.79
N THR A 521 18.55 -16.00 0.38
CA THR A 521 17.39 -16.81 0.77
C THR A 521 17.10 -16.64 2.25
N SER A 522 15.85 -16.88 2.64
CA SER A 522 15.36 -17.02 4.00
C SER A 522 15.10 -18.48 4.37
N ASN A 523 15.24 -19.40 3.41
CA ASN A 523 15.07 -20.84 3.60
C ASN A 523 16.38 -21.48 4.11
N ARG A 524 16.40 -21.82 5.40
CA ARG A 524 17.55 -22.44 6.07
C ARG A 524 17.91 -23.83 5.51
N THR A 525 16.93 -24.63 5.10
CA THR A 525 17.18 -25.96 4.52
C THR A 525 17.88 -25.83 3.18
N LEU A 526 17.36 -24.94 2.33
CA LEU A 526 17.97 -24.61 1.05
C LEU A 526 19.39 -24.06 1.24
N PHE A 527 19.61 -23.23 2.27
CA PHE A 527 20.92 -22.70 2.60
C PHE A 527 21.96 -23.81 2.78
N PHE A 528 21.72 -24.78 3.66
CA PHE A 528 22.72 -25.83 3.92
C PHE A 528 22.93 -26.77 2.73
N GLN A 529 21.92 -26.98 1.88
CA GLN A 529 22.08 -27.75 0.65
C GLN A 529 23.03 -27.04 -0.33
N LEU A 530 22.81 -25.74 -0.56
CA LEU A 530 23.63 -24.95 -1.47
C LEU A 530 25.01 -24.64 -0.89
N ALA A 531 25.12 -24.36 0.41
CA ALA A 531 26.39 -24.00 1.04
C ALA A 531 27.44 -25.11 0.90
N GLU A 532 27.02 -26.38 0.92
CA GLU A 532 27.93 -27.50 0.69
C GLU A 532 28.40 -27.57 -0.78
N ALA A 533 27.50 -27.31 -1.74
CA ALA A 533 27.84 -27.28 -3.16
C ALA A 533 28.72 -26.08 -3.54
N LEU A 534 28.57 -24.95 -2.83
CA LEU A 534 29.18 -23.67 -3.15
C LEU A 534 30.39 -23.30 -2.29
N LYS A 535 30.77 -24.13 -1.31
CA LYS A 535 31.85 -23.83 -0.34
C LYS A 535 33.19 -23.43 -0.97
N ASP A 536 33.46 -23.90 -2.19
CA ASP A 536 34.71 -23.65 -2.92
C ASP A 536 34.60 -22.47 -3.91
N THR A 537 33.39 -21.98 -4.18
CA THR A 537 33.13 -20.93 -5.19
C THR A 537 32.48 -19.67 -4.62
N ALA A 538 31.89 -19.74 -3.44
CA ALA A 538 31.26 -18.62 -2.76
C ALA A 538 31.41 -18.68 -1.23
N VAL A 539 31.45 -17.51 -0.61
CA VAL A 539 31.30 -17.39 0.84
C VAL A 539 29.83 -17.51 1.20
N CYS A 540 29.50 -18.50 2.02
CA CYS A 540 28.13 -18.79 2.44
C CYS A 540 27.95 -18.32 3.89
N ALA A 541 26.96 -17.48 4.17
CA ALA A 541 26.79 -16.89 5.49
C ALA A 541 25.31 -16.72 5.89
N GLN A 542 25.05 -16.67 7.19
CA GLN A 542 23.82 -16.12 7.75
C GLN A 542 24.12 -14.71 8.27
N VAL A 543 23.29 -13.74 7.91
CA VAL A 543 23.45 -12.32 8.18
C VAL A 543 22.19 -11.78 8.87
N ASP A 544 22.39 -11.01 9.95
CA ASP A 544 21.34 -10.40 10.79
C ASP A 544 20.29 -11.41 11.29
N HIS A 545 20.68 -12.68 11.46
CA HIS A 545 19.83 -13.82 11.81
C HIS A 545 18.68 -14.15 10.84
N ILE A 546 18.44 -13.33 9.81
CA ILE A 546 17.27 -13.42 8.93
C ILE A 546 17.65 -13.97 7.56
N TRP A 547 18.77 -13.52 7.01
CA TRP A 547 19.11 -13.78 5.61
C TRP A 547 20.29 -14.72 5.51
N TYR A 548 20.15 -15.70 4.63
CA TYR A 548 21.23 -16.56 4.21
C TYR A 548 21.72 -16.06 2.85
N VAL A 549 23.02 -15.82 2.73
CA VAL A 549 23.65 -15.23 1.56
C VAL A 549 24.71 -16.16 0.99
N PHE A 550 24.85 -16.14 -0.33
CA PHE A 550 25.95 -16.74 -1.05
C PHE A 550 26.62 -15.64 -1.86
N ALA A 551 27.85 -15.32 -1.49
CA ALA A 551 28.63 -14.24 -2.03
C ALA A 551 29.78 -14.83 -2.87
N PRO A 552 29.68 -14.83 -4.22
CA PRO A 552 30.73 -15.34 -5.10
C PRO A 552 32.03 -14.53 -4.98
N MET A 553 32.92 -14.97 -4.08
CA MET A 553 34.22 -14.37 -3.86
C MET A 553 35.24 -15.44 -3.45
N GLY A 554 36.48 -15.28 -3.91
CA GLY A 554 37.53 -16.29 -3.73
C GLY A 554 38.14 -16.38 -2.33
N ASP A 555 37.86 -15.42 -1.44
CA ASP A 555 38.28 -15.47 -0.03
C ASP A 555 37.36 -14.59 0.84
N ALA A 556 37.07 -15.07 2.05
CA ALA A 556 36.30 -14.37 3.08
C ALA A 556 37.12 -13.31 3.84
N SER A 557 38.42 -13.18 3.60
CA SER A 557 39.30 -12.21 4.30
C SER A 557 38.87 -10.75 4.19
N ALA A 558 38.08 -10.41 3.18
CA ALA A 558 37.51 -9.07 3.02
C ALA A 558 36.22 -8.83 3.84
N LEU A 559 35.69 -9.87 4.50
CA LEU A 559 34.50 -9.78 5.34
C LEU A 559 34.87 -9.49 6.81
N PRO A 560 33.93 -8.93 7.59
CA PRO A 560 34.09 -8.80 9.03
C PRO A 560 34.32 -10.16 9.70
N ALA A 561 34.97 -10.13 10.86
CA ALA A 561 35.09 -11.33 11.68
C ALA A 561 33.70 -11.87 12.07
N PRO A 562 33.54 -13.22 12.18
CA PRO A 562 32.28 -13.80 12.61
C PRO A 562 31.78 -13.19 13.92
N SER A 563 30.49 -12.92 13.97
CA SER A 563 29.78 -12.32 15.11
C SER A 563 28.42 -12.97 15.27
N GLU A 564 27.63 -12.56 16.27
CA GLU A 564 26.25 -13.06 16.38
C GLU A 564 25.42 -12.71 15.13
N ASP A 565 25.64 -11.53 14.55
CA ASP A 565 24.94 -11.04 13.34
C ASP A 565 25.57 -11.53 12.02
N LEU A 566 26.68 -12.28 12.07
CA LEU A 566 27.37 -12.84 10.89
C LEU A 566 27.97 -14.21 11.19
N LEU A 567 27.29 -15.27 10.77
CA LEU A 567 27.76 -16.65 10.86
C LEU A 567 28.23 -17.15 9.50
N LEU A 568 29.47 -17.63 9.42
CA LEU A 568 30.06 -18.12 8.17
C LEU A 568 30.02 -19.65 8.11
N TYR A 569 29.66 -20.22 6.97
CA TYR A 569 29.79 -21.67 6.72
C TYR A 569 31.29 -22.03 6.58
N PRO A 570 31.77 -23.15 7.13
CA PRO A 570 31.05 -24.21 7.84
C PRO A 570 30.86 -23.98 9.36
N HIS A 571 31.18 -22.81 9.90
CA HIS A 571 31.24 -22.53 11.34
C HIS A 571 29.90 -22.11 11.96
N PHE A 572 28.85 -22.91 11.74
CA PHE A 572 27.56 -22.73 12.41
C PHE A 572 27.51 -23.51 13.75
N PRO A 573 26.79 -22.99 14.76
CA PRO A 573 26.55 -23.73 15.99
C PRO A 573 25.61 -24.93 15.71
N LEU A 574 25.97 -26.11 16.19
CA LEU A 574 25.07 -27.26 16.20
C LEU A 574 24.11 -27.11 17.38
N ARG A 575 22.81 -26.97 17.13
CA ARG A 575 21.77 -26.84 18.15
C ARG A 575 20.57 -27.74 17.83
N LEU A 576 19.75 -28.03 18.83
CA LEU A 576 18.42 -28.58 18.60
C LEU A 576 17.60 -27.60 17.77
N GLU A 577 16.69 -28.12 16.94
CA GLU A 577 15.77 -27.25 16.22
C GLU A 577 14.72 -26.67 17.16
N ASP A 578 14.35 -25.39 16.98
CA ASP A 578 13.20 -24.80 17.67
C ASP A 578 11.86 -25.23 17.03
N LEU A 579 11.63 -26.55 16.96
CA LEU A 579 10.38 -27.13 16.47
C LEU A 579 9.36 -27.20 17.63
N THR A 580 8.31 -26.39 17.55
CA THR A 580 7.21 -26.40 18.54
C THR A 580 5.88 -26.59 17.84
N ASP A 581 5.20 -27.71 18.12
CA ASP A 581 3.89 -28.06 17.58
C ASP A 581 3.09 -28.93 18.59
N GLY A 582 2.07 -29.66 18.13
CA GLY A 582 1.28 -30.54 19.02
C GLY A 582 2.08 -31.71 19.62
N ALA A 583 3.14 -32.16 18.95
CA ALA A 583 3.98 -33.28 19.34
C ALA A 583 5.36 -32.85 19.89
N TRP A 584 5.84 -31.64 19.55
CA TRP A 584 7.17 -31.15 19.89
C TRP A 584 7.11 -29.86 20.69
N THR A 585 8.06 -29.67 21.60
CA THR A 585 8.32 -28.40 22.29
C THR A 585 9.82 -28.11 22.17
N GLN A 586 10.17 -27.03 21.45
CA GLN A 586 11.55 -26.59 21.24
C GLN A 586 12.49 -27.71 20.76
N GLY A 587 12.00 -28.56 19.87
CA GLY A 587 12.75 -29.69 19.31
C GLY A 587 12.84 -30.91 20.20
N VAL A 588 12.08 -30.98 21.29
CA VAL A 588 11.97 -32.15 22.18
C VAL A 588 10.58 -32.76 22.05
N LEU A 589 10.49 -34.08 21.92
CA LEU A 589 9.22 -34.77 21.73
C LEU A 589 8.43 -34.80 23.04
N ASN A 590 7.17 -34.37 23.01
CA ASN A 590 6.30 -34.24 24.18
C ASN A 590 5.98 -35.61 24.82
N GLU A 591 5.78 -36.64 24.00
CA GLU A 591 5.45 -38.00 24.46
C GLU A 591 6.65 -38.76 25.03
N ASN A 592 7.85 -38.45 24.54
CA ASN A 592 9.09 -39.03 25.05
C ASN A 592 10.22 -37.99 25.00
N LYS A 593 10.48 -37.39 26.17
CA LYS A 593 11.44 -36.30 26.29
C LYS A 593 12.89 -36.72 26.12
N SER A 594 13.21 -38.01 26.05
CA SER A 594 14.55 -38.48 25.68
C SER A 594 14.84 -38.32 24.19
N ILE A 595 13.83 -37.92 23.38
CA ILE A 595 13.93 -37.75 21.93
C ILE A 595 13.99 -36.26 21.62
N CYS A 596 15.04 -35.86 20.89
CA CYS A 596 15.19 -34.51 20.36
C CYS A 596 15.44 -34.53 18.85
N THR A 597 15.26 -33.39 18.19
CA THR A 597 15.42 -33.26 16.74
C THR A 597 16.44 -32.19 16.36
N VAL A 598 17.17 -32.48 15.28
CA VAL A 598 18.00 -31.54 14.53
C VAL A 598 17.60 -31.61 13.06
N LEU A 599 17.90 -30.56 12.29
CA LEU A 599 17.64 -30.56 10.85
C LEU A 599 18.51 -31.63 10.17
N ASP A 600 17.96 -32.46 9.30
CA ASP A 600 18.74 -33.42 8.49
C ASP A 600 19.21 -32.73 7.20
N ASN A 601 20.50 -32.40 7.16
CA ASN A 601 21.14 -31.74 6.01
C ASN A 601 22.64 -32.07 5.96
N PRO A 602 23.36 -31.68 4.89
CA PRO A 602 24.80 -31.97 4.78
C PRO A 602 25.64 -31.42 5.94
N PHE A 603 25.26 -30.29 6.53
CA PHE A 603 25.95 -29.70 7.68
C PHE A 603 25.80 -30.53 8.96
N THR A 604 24.61 -31.04 9.27
CA THR A 604 24.39 -31.84 10.50
C THR A 604 24.87 -33.28 10.33
N GLN A 605 24.76 -33.85 9.12
CA GLN A 605 25.21 -35.21 8.83
C GLN A 605 26.67 -35.43 9.23
N ARG A 606 27.56 -34.48 8.92
CA ARG A 606 29.00 -34.59 9.28
C ARG A 606 29.26 -34.71 10.79
N PHE A 607 28.35 -34.20 11.64
CA PHE A 607 28.46 -34.34 13.09
C PHE A 607 27.95 -35.70 13.56
N PHE A 608 26.97 -36.29 12.87
CA PHE A 608 26.27 -37.48 13.35
C PHE A 608 26.63 -38.78 12.65
N ASP A 609 27.28 -38.78 11.48
CA ASP A 609 27.58 -40.02 10.74
C ASP A 609 28.30 -41.07 11.60
N ASN A 610 29.31 -40.65 12.37
CA ASN A 610 30.10 -41.55 13.24
C ASN A 610 29.96 -41.24 14.74
N ALA A 611 29.04 -40.36 15.14
CA ALA A 611 28.91 -39.98 16.55
C ALA A 611 28.27 -41.09 17.39
N GLU A 612 28.87 -41.36 18.54
CA GLU A 612 28.28 -42.18 19.61
C GLU A 612 27.67 -41.32 20.72
N TYR A 613 28.11 -40.06 20.86
CA TYR A 613 27.63 -39.15 21.91
C TYR A 613 27.30 -37.77 21.36
N VAL A 614 26.26 -37.16 21.94
CA VAL A 614 26.04 -35.70 21.92
C VAL A 614 26.70 -35.11 23.16
N VAL A 615 27.48 -34.06 22.98
CA VAL A 615 28.17 -33.36 24.06
C VAL A 615 27.63 -31.95 24.19
N CYS A 616 27.17 -31.61 25.38
CA CYS A 616 26.68 -30.26 25.71
C CYS A 616 27.29 -29.82 27.03
N GLU A 617 27.92 -28.64 27.06
CA GLU A 617 28.59 -28.08 28.25
C GLU A 617 29.59 -29.06 28.91
N GLY A 618 30.24 -29.92 28.10
CA GLY A 618 31.22 -30.92 28.55
C GLY A 618 30.62 -32.25 29.03
N ILE A 619 29.29 -32.38 29.13
CA ILE A 619 28.61 -33.62 29.50
C ILE A 619 28.29 -34.41 28.22
N SER A 620 28.62 -35.71 28.21
CA SER A 620 28.39 -36.61 27.07
C SER A 620 27.13 -37.46 27.29
N TYR A 621 26.22 -37.41 26.34
CA TYR A 621 24.96 -38.15 26.32
C TYR A 621 25.00 -39.17 25.19
N LYS A 622 24.83 -40.45 25.51
CA LYS A 622 24.95 -41.53 24.51
C LYS A 622 23.78 -41.48 23.53
N ILE A 623 24.07 -41.61 22.24
CA ILE A 623 23.05 -41.72 21.20
C ILE A 623 22.58 -43.19 21.16
N LEU A 624 21.34 -43.43 21.58
CA LEU A 624 20.71 -44.75 21.59
C LEU A 624 20.13 -45.11 20.22
N LYS A 625 19.62 -44.12 19.50
CA LYS A 625 19.02 -44.30 18.17
C LYS A 625 19.10 -43.01 17.36
N LYS A 626 19.38 -43.16 16.06
CA LYS A 626 19.24 -42.13 15.02
C LYS A 626 18.09 -42.54 14.09
N ASP A 627 17.11 -41.66 13.88
CA ASP A 627 15.96 -41.93 13.02
C ASP A 627 15.83 -40.84 11.95
N TYR A 628 15.87 -41.25 10.68
CA TYR A 628 15.85 -40.40 9.47
C TYR A 628 14.56 -40.58 8.67
N LYS A 629 13.52 -41.19 9.26
CA LYS A 629 12.28 -41.50 8.52
C LYS A 629 11.53 -40.26 8.05
N ASP A 630 11.62 -39.17 8.80
CA ASP A 630 10.93 -37.93 8.48
C ASP A 630 11.87 -37.05 7.66
N ALA A 631 11.50 -36.82 6.39
CA ALA A 631 12.31 -36.05 5.47
C ALA A 631 12.63 -34.65 6.03
N GLY A 632 13.93 -34.32 6.09
CA GLY A 632 14.43 -33.05 6.63
C GLY A 632 14.70 -33.04 8.14
N TRP A 633 14.43 -34.15 8.85
CA TRP A 633 14.62 -34.25 10.29
C TRP A 633 15.46 -35.46 10.70
N LEU A 634 16.42 -35.22 11.59
CA LEU A 634 17.15 -36.28 12.28
C LEU A 634 16.70 -36.30 13.74
N MET A 635 15.95 -37.34 14.09
CA MET A 635 15.56 -37.59 15.48
C MET A 635 16.61 -38.42 16.20
N LEU A 636 17.04 -37.93 17.35
CA LEU A 636 18.03 -38.55 18.22
C LEU A 636 17.34 -39.01 19.50
N THR A 637 17.40 -40.31 19.79
CA THR A 637 17.09 -40.81 21.13
C THR A 637 18.37 -40.83 21.95
N LEU A 638 18.41 -40.07 23.03
CA LEU A 638 19.59 -39.91 23.86
C LEU A 638 19.42 -40.61 25.22
N ASP A 639 20.52 -41.06 25.80
CA ASP A 639 20.58 -41.67 27.14
C ASP A 639 20.49 -40.59 28.23
N LEU A 640 19.30 -39.99 28.34
CA LEU A 640 18.92 -39.02 29.38
C LEU A 640 17.38 -38.94 29.51
N GLU A 641 16.91 -38.43 30.64
CA GLU A 641 15.47 -38.38 30.96
C GLU A 641 14.70 -37.30 30.19
N ASP A 642 15.31 -36.12 30.02
CA ASP A 642 14.66 -34.96 29.37
C ASP A 642 15.68 -34.12 28.57
N ALA A 643 15.58 -34.16 27.23
CA ALA A 643 16.41 -33.41 26.31
C ALA A 643 16.15 -31.90 26.32
N GLY A 644 15.15 -31.44 27.09
CA GLY A 644 14.92 -30.01 27.37
C GLY A 644 16.16 -29.30 27.92
N ILE A 645 17.06 -30.01 28.59
CA ILE A 645 18.33 -29.45 29.10
C ILE A 645 19.31 -29.02 28.00
N LEU A 646 19.10 -29.48 26.76
CA LEU A 646 19.93 -29.18 25.58
C LEU A 646 19.37 -28.01 24.75
N VAL A 647 18.15 -27.57 25.03
CA VAL A 647 17.45 -26.53 24.26
C VAL A 647 18.21 -25.21 24.35
N GLY A 648 18.45 -24.60 23.19
CA GLY A 648 19.16 -23.32 23.06
C GLY A 648 20.67 -23.39 23.32
N LYS A 649 21.23 -24.57 23.60
CA LYS A 649 22.65 -24.77 23.87
C LYS A 649 23.41 -25.24 22.64
N ASP A 650 24.68 -24.86 22.57
CA ASP A 650 25.62 -25.39 21.57
C ASP A 650 25.96 -26.84 21.89
N LEU A 651 25.90 -27.67 20.86
CA LEU A 651 26.17 -29.08 20.89
C LEU A 651 27.45 -29.38 20.12
N THR A 652 28.12 -30.45 20.51
CA THR A 652 29.20 -31.09 19.77
C THR A 652 28.98 -32.59 19.78
N THR A 653 29.74 -33.36 18.98
CA THR A 653 29.62 -34.82 18.94
C THR A 653 30.96 -35.49 19.20
N ARG A 654 30.93 -36.73 19.69
CA ARG A 654 32.10 -37.59 19.89
C ARG A 654 31.89 -38.95 19.29
#